data_AF-A0A9C9N2F8-F1
#
_entry.id   AF-A0A9C9N2F8-F1
#
_cell.length_a   1.000
_cell.length_b   1.000
_cell.length_c   1.000
_cell.angle_alpha   90.00
_cell.angle_beta   90.00
_cell.angle_gamma   90.00
#
_symmetry.space_group_name_H-M   'P 1'
#
loop_
_entity.id
_entity.type
_entity.pdbx_description
1 polymer ?
#
loop_
_entity_poly.entity_id
_entity_poly.type
_entity_poly.pdbx_seq_one_letter_code
_entity_poly.pdbx_strand_id
1 'polypeptide(L)'
;MTDQNYVLVKLNGVDTTFQPAAKETLLFTLRNVHCMSVKNGCETGDCGLCTVLIDGKPMRSCLILTKNLNGKEVLTVEGLSAADKNHPILEAFIDCSAAQCGYCTPSMIMTAKALLDHNPSPTEDEVREALAGLQCRCTGFVHIVQAILRAAAILRGEEVEPVEPIHLSLPDESEIAVPAPYCRGNHDHEILPPLVYTPVDMPPTSHVGQPEIKVDAHKLVHGRPAFTDDFTIEGMLYGEVLTSPYAHAHIIDIRTEKARALPGVYAVLTHKDLPRVKYASGGQSYPQPLPYDQASLDNKVRHVGDRVAIVAAETPEIARQALRLIEVDYEVLPHVTNLEEALAENAPVIHDETDTEGIFDASRNIVNHIEAEVGDPDLAFSQADRVFEGTYWTPKQQHAQTEPHACITYWDENDRLVVRSSTQVPFHVRRIIAPLIGLPVKRIRVIKPRIGGGFGGKQEMLLEDLCSHLTIATGRPVRMFNSRKEEFISTRTRHPHKIHYKVGVKDNLVTAIELRLIGDTGAYGSHALTVQMVGGFKGLTLYNPPNSRFICDTVYTNTAPAGAFRGYGSMQEQFAVEVIMEEIAEQLGLDPVEFKLANVIKVGEPMHLAKKLGEGREGFDQAMNTGAHEEAIAIGAKATDFHNKRKLYANQIGEIRKGIGFAVVFHGSGIAGLDMAAATLKMNDDGSFNLLVGATDLGTGSDTILAQIAAEVLDTPVNNFIVYSSDTDFTPFDKGAYASSTTYISGGAVKK
;
A
#
# COMPACT_ATOMS: atom_id res chain seq x y z
N MET A 1 -39.13 24.24 -22.84
CA MET A 1 -39.86 22.96 -22.71
C MET A 1 -39.15 22.17 -21.63
N THR A 2 -39.79 22.04 -20.48
CA THR A 2 -39.25 21.47 -19.24
C THR A 2 -39.51 19.96 -19.23
N ASP A 3 -38.58 19.17 -19.74
CA ASP A 3 -38.52 17.74 -19.43
C ASP A 3 -37.99 17.60 -18.01
N GLN A 4 -38.91 17.41 -17.06
CA GLN A 4 -38.57 17.11 -15.68
C GLN A 4 -38.01 15.67 -15.61
N ASN A 5 -36.69 15.53 -15.67
CA ASN A 5 -35.95 14.27 -15.48
C ASN A 5 -35.98 13.83 -13.99
N TYR A 6 -37.17 13.62 -13.42
CA TYR A 6 -37.29 13.02 -12.10
C TYR A 6 -37.30 11.50 -12.20
N VAL A 7 -36.57 10.85 -11.29
CA VAL A 7 -36.49 9.39 -11.18
C VAL A 7 -36.93 9.01 -9.78
N LEU A 8 -38.04 8.29 -9.66
CA LEU A 8 -38.50 7.74 -8.38
C LEU A 8 -37.86 6.38 -8.14
N VAL A 9 -37.17 6.21 -7.02
CA VAL A 9 -36.49 4.98 -6.61
C VAL A 9 -36.84 4.67 -5.16
N LYS A 10 -37.10 3.41 -4.83
CA LYS A 10 -37.20 2.98 -3.43
C LYS A 10 -35.80 2.70 -2.90
N LEU A 11 -35.15 3.71 -2.32
CA LEU A 11 -33.80 3.63 -1.79
C LEU A 11 -33.84 3.20 -0.32
N ASN A 12 -33.22 2.07 0.02
CA ASN A 12 -33.15 1.55 1.38
C ASN A 12 -34.53 1.48 2.07
N GLY A 13 -35.56 1.09 1.32
CA GLY A 13 -36.94 1.01 1.80
C GLY A 13 -37.75 2.31 1.75
N VAL A 14 -37.14 3.45 1.40
CA VAL A 14 -37.78 4.78 1.37
C VAL A 14 -37.89 5.30 -0.06
N ASP A 15 -39.09 5.74 -0.45
CA ASP A 15 -39.32 6.39 -1.74
C ASP A 15 -38.54 7.71 -1.84
N THR A 16 -37.61 7.77 -2.77
CA THR A 16 -36.67 8.88 -2.98
C THR A 16 -36.74 9.33 -4.44
N THR A 17 -36.89 10.63 -4.67
CA THR A 17 -36.90 11.21 -6.02
C THR A 17 -35.56 11.87 -6.31
N PHE A 18 -34.89 11.44 -7.38
CA PHE A 18 -33.66 12.05 -7.87
C PHE A 18 -33.92 12.95 -9.07
N GLN A 19 -33.06 13.95 -9.27
CA GLN A 19 -32.99 14.76 -10.49
C GLN A 19 -31.58 14.68 -11.09
N PRO A 20 -31.19 13.52 -11.64
CA PRO A 20 -29.82 13.30 -12.08
C PRO A 20 -29.49 14.07 -13.37
N ALA A 21 -28.22 14.39 -13.57
CA ALA A 21 -27.74 14.85 -14.88
C ALA A 21 -27.87 13.73 -15.93
N ALA A 22 -27.92 14.09 -17.22
CA ALA A 22 -28.27 13.17 -18.31
C ALA A 22 -27.37 11.91 -18.44
N LYS A 23 -26.12 12.00 -17.95
CA LYS A 23 -25.11 10.94 -17.94
C LYS A 23 -24.66 10.55 -16.52
N GLU A 24 -25.36 11.01 -15.48
CA GLU A 24 -24.98 10.72 -14.10
C GLU A 24 -25.25 9.25 -13.75
N THR A 25 -24.18 8.57 -13.37
CA THR A 25 -24.24 7.17 -12.92
C THR A 25 -24.84 7.06 -11.53
N LEU A 26 -25.40 5.90 -11.20
CA LEU A 26 -25.98 5.63 -9.89
C LEU A 26 -24.95 5.81 -8.77
N LEU A 27 -23.66 5.50 -9.01
CA LEU A 27 -22.57 5.73 -8.06
C LEU A 27 -22.56 7.17 -7.54
N PHE A 28 -22.57 8.15 -8.45
CA PHE A 28 -22.49 9.57 -8.08
C PHE A 28 -23.81 10.07 -7.48
N THR A 29 -24.96 9.65 -8.01
CA THR A 29 -26.27 9.99 -7.42
C THR A 29 -26.37 9.53 -5.96
N LEU A 30 -26.00 8.28 -5.67
CA LEU A 30 -26.06 7.73 -4.31
C LEU A 30 -25.12 8.48 -3.36
N ARG A 31 -23.91 8.79 -3.80
CA ARG A 31 -22.95 9.56 -2.99
C ARG A 31 -23.42 11.00 -2.76
N ASN A 32 -24.07 11.62 -3.75
CA ASN A 32 -24.65 12.96 -3.64
C ASN A 32 -25.78 13.05 -2.61
N VAL A 33 -26.50 11.95 -2.35
CA VAL A 33 -27.50 11.84 -1.27
C VAL A 33 -26.95 11.19 0.01
N HIS A 34 -25.63 11.20 0.18
CA HIS A 34 -24.91 10.71 1.36
C HIS A 34 -24.96 9.20 1.63
N CYS A 35 -25.23 8.37 0.62
CA CYS A 35 -24.95 6.93 0.70
C CYS A 35 -23.46 6.65 0.45
N MET A 36 -22.64 6.95 1.45
CA MET A 36 -21.18 6.88 1.37
C MET A 36 -20.63 5.44 1.44
N SER A 37 -21.44 4.43 1.75
CA SER A 37 -21.03 3.03 1.65
C SER A 37 -20.68 2.63 0.21
N VAL A 38 -21.26 3.31 -0.78
CA VAL A 38 -20.97 3.10 -2.20
C VAL A 38 -19.65 3.80 -2.56
N LYS A 39 -18.59 3.00 -2.74
CA LYS A 39 -17.23 3.52 -2.93
C LYS A 39 -16.89 3.75 -4.40
N ASN A 40 -16.16 4.84 -4.67
CA ASN A 40 -15.59 5.11 -5.99
C ASN A 40 -14.23 4.40 -6.14
N GLY A 41 -13.99 3.71 -7.25
CA GLY A 41 -12.78 2.91 -7.42
C GLY A 41 -12.23 2.98 -8.84
N CYS A 42 -12.77 2.13 -9.72
CA CYS A 42 -12.30 2.05 -11.10
C CYS A 42 -13.11 2.88 -12.10
N GLU A 43 -14.40 3.15 -11.80
CA GLU A 43 -15.40 3.71 -12.73
C GLU A 43 -15.62 2.93 -14.06
N THR A 44 -14.95 1.78 -14.24
CA THR A 44 -15.05 0.91 -15.42
C THR A 44 -15.78 -0.41 -15.15
N GLY A 45 -16.18 -0.64 -13.90
CA GLY A 45 -16.81 -1.87 -13.43
C GLY A 45 -15.83 -2.96 -12.96
N ASP A 46 -14.54 -2.88 -13.26
CA ASP A 46 -13.58 -3.97 -13.03
C ASP A 46 -13.38 -4.36 -11.55
N CYS A 47 -13.48 -3.40 -10.62
CA CYS A 47 -13.15 -3.63 -9.22
C CYS A 47 -14.31 -4.13 -8.34
N GLY A 48 -15.56 -3.95 -8.76
CA GLY A 48 -16.74 -4.30 -7.96
C GLY A 48 -16.99 -3.48 -6.69
N LEU A 49 -16.20 -2.44 -6.38
CA LEU A 49 -16.25 -1.67 -5.12
C LEU A 49 -17.49 -0.78 -4.94
N CYS A 50 -18.29 -0.62 -6.00
CA CYS A 50 -19.51 0.18 -6.03
C CYS A 50 -20.77 -0.69 -6.08
N THR A 51 -20.67 -1.95 -5.63
CA THR A 51 -21.77 -2.92 -5.70
C THR A 51 -22.91 -2.50 -4.77
N VAL A 52 -24.11 -2.43 -5.34
CA VAL A 52 -25.39 -2.20 -4.65
C VAL A 52 -26.38 -3.27 -5.12
N LEU A 53 -27.49 -3.46 -4.41
CA LEU A 53 -28.55 -4.34 -4.93
C LEU A 53 -29.59 -3.51 -5.67
N ILE A 54 -29.95 -3.92 -6.88
CA ILE A 54 -31.07 -3.37 -7.64
C ILE A 54 -32.08 -4.48 -7.85
N ASP A 55 -33.29 -4.31 -7.31
CA ASP A 55 -34.32 -5.37 -7.24
C ASP A 55 -33.74 -6.70 -6.71
N GLY A 56 -32.91 -6.62 -5.65
CA GLY A 56 -32.25 -7.77 -5.01
C GLY A 56 -31.02 -8.33 -5.72
N LYS A 57 -30.65 -7.82 -6.91
CA LYS A 57 -29.49 -8.32 -7.67
C LYS A 57 -28.25 -7.45 -7.48
N PRO A 58 -27.05 -8.03 -7.26
CA PRO A 58 -25.83 -7.26 -7.12
C PRO A 58 -25.43 -6.62 -8.46
N MET A 59 -25.30 -5.30 -8.47
CA MET A 59 -25.05 -4.50 -9.66
C MET A 59 -23.97 -3.44 -9.40
N ARG A 60 -23.15 -3.19 -10.41
CA ARG A 60 -22.08 -2.18 -10.38
C ARG A 60 -22.67 -0.80 -10.66
N SER A 61 -22.86 0.01 -9.62
CA SER A 61 -23.54 1.32 -9.75
C SER A 61 -22.83 2.31 -10.68
N CYS A 62 -21.50 2.20 -10.87
CA CYS A 62 -20.75 3.03 -11.82
C CYS A 62 -21.10 2.79 -13.30
N LEU A 63 -21.71 1.64 -13.65
CA LEU A 63 -22.09 1.31 -15.03
C LEU A 63 -23.56 1.62 -15.34
N ILE A 64 -24.31 2.13 -14.36
CA ILE A 64 -25.76 2.28 -14.45
C ILE A 64 -26.11 3.76 -14.46
N LEU A 65 -26.83 4.20 -15.49
CA LEU A 65 -27.36 5.56 -15.52
C LEU A 65 -28.58 5.67 -14.60
N THR A 66 -28.58 6.65 -13.73
CA THR A 66 -29.64 6.85 -12.72
C THR A 66 -31.02 6.99 -13.36
N LYS A 67 -31.12 7.68 -14.51
CA LYS A 67 -32.36 7.86 -15.26
C LYS A 67 -33.07 6.56 -15.66
N ASN A 68 -32.37 5.43 -15.69
CA ASN A 68 -32.92 4.14 -16.06
C ASN A 68 -33.53 3.37 -14.86
N LEU A 69 -33.59 3.96 -13.66
CA LEU A 69 -34.00 3.29 -12.43
C LEU A 69 -35.40 3.65 -11.92
N ASN A 70 -36.22 4.32 -12.74
CA ASN A 70 -37.55 4.70 -12.30
C ASN A 70 -38.39 3.47 -11.89
N GLY A 71 -38.93 3.49 -10.67
CA GLY A 71 -39.71 2.41 -10.07
C GLY A 71 -38.89 1.23 -9.53
N LYS A 72 -37.55 1.32 -9.52
CA LYS A 72 -36.65 0.26 -9.00
C LYS A 72 -36.43 0.38 -7.50
N GLU A 73 -36.10 -0.75 -6.87
CA GLU A 73 -35.60 -0.77 -5.49
C GLU A 73 -34.07 -0.82 -5.50
N VAL A 74 -33.45 0.06 -4.72
CA VAL A 74 -31.99 0.11 -4.55
C VAL A 74 -31.66 -0.07 -3.08
N LEU A 75 -30.83 -1.06 -2.76
CA LEU A 75 -30.32 -1.31 -1.42
C LEU A 75 -28.81 -1.09 -1.36
N THR A 76 -28.40 -0.38 -0.32
CA THR A 76 -27.00 -0.10 0.07
C THR A 76 -26.79 -0.57 1.51
N VAL A 77 -25.55 -0.48 2.03
CA VAL A 77 -25.25 -0.91 3.42
C VAL A 77 -25.98 -0.06 4.46
N GLU A 78 -26.26 1.21 4.14
CA GLU A 78 -27.06 2.10 4.98
C GLU A 78 -28.44 1.50 5.28
N GLY A 79 -29.04 0.79 4.33
CA GLY A 79 -30.33 0.10 4.52
C GLY A 79 -30.25 -1.11 5.46
N LEU A 80 -29.07 -1.73 5.62
CA LEU A 80 -28.84 -2.79 6.60
C LEU A 80 -28.49 -2.24 7.99
N SER A 81 -28.01 -0.99 8.06
CA SER A 81 -27.53 -0.32 9.27
C SER A 81 -28.63 0.45 10.02
N ALA A 82 -29.76 0.73 9.37
CA ALA A 82 -30.81 1.61 9.88
C ALA A 82 -31.89 0.94 10.74
N ALA A 83 -31.93 -0.39 10.82
CA ALA A 83 -32.85 -1.11 11.69
C ALA A 83 -32.24 -1.25 13.09
N ASP A 84 -33.04 -1.11 14.16
CA ASP A 84 -32.66 -1.21 15.59
C ASP A 84 -32.04 -2.56 16.02
N LYS A 85 -31.65 -3.42 15.07
CA LYS A 85 -30.87 -4.64 15.23
C LYS A 85 -29.86 -4.69 14.09
N ASN A 86 -28.57 -4.77 14.42
CA ASN A 86 -27.52 -4.96 13.40
C ASN A 86 -27.85 -6.22 12.59
N HIS A 87 -27.80 -6.13 11.26
CA HIS A 87 -27.98 -7.29 10.42
C HIS A 87 -26.85 -8.31 10.70
N PRO A 88 -27.12 -9.63 10.84
CA PRO A 88 -26.09 -10.64 11.18
C PRO A 88 -24.85 -10.64 10.28
N ILE A 89 -25.01 -10.26 9.01
CA ILE A 89 -23.87 -10.05 8.09
C ILE A 89 -22.92 -8.97 8.61
N LEU A 90 -23.42 -7.85 9.13
CA LEU A 90 -22.58 -6.78 9.66
C LEU A 90 -21.81 -7.28 10.89
N GLU A 91 -22.49 -7.97 11.81
CA GLU A 91 -21.87 -8.54 13.02
C GLU A 91 -20.78 -9.55 12.68
N ALA A 92 -21.06 -10.51 11.80
CA ALA A 92 -20.08 -11.51 11.38
C ALA A 92 -18.84 -10.90 10.72
N PHE A 93 -18.99 -9.80 9.95
CA PHE A 93 -17.85 -9.09 9.36
C PHE A 93 -16.97 -8.38 10.42
N ILE A 94 -17.58 -7.94 11.52
CA ILE A 94 -16.86 -7.35 12.67
C ILE A 94 -16.13 -8.47 13.43
N ASP A 95 -16.84 -9.53 13.81
CA ASP A 95 -16.32 -10.67 14.58
C ASP A 95 -15.13 -11.33 13.88
N CYS A 96 -15.24 -11.59 12.57
CA CYS A 96 -14.19 -12.24 11.80
C CYS A 96 -13.05 -11.30 11.40
N SER A 97 -13.05 -10.03 11.82
CA SER A 97 -12.07 -9.03 11.39
C SER A 97 -11.95 -8.95 9.85
N ALA A 98 -13.08 -9.01 9.14
CA ALA A 98 -13.13 -9.04 7.68
C ALA A 98 -12.80 -7.67 7.04
N ALA A 99 -12.72 -6.62 7.85
CA ALA A 99 -12.41 -5.25 7.44
C ALA A 99 -11.02 -4.79 7.92
N GLN A 100 -10.01 -4.94 7.07
CA GLN A 100 -8.71 -4.27 7.25
C GLN A 100 -8.82 -2.77 6.94
N CYS A 101 -8.55 -2.36 5.69
CA CYS A 101 -8.76 -0.96 5.28
C CYS A 101 -10.24 -0.58 5.23
N GLY A 102 -11.12 -1.55 4.97
CA GLY A 102 -12.58 -1.37 4.94
C GLY A 102 -13.15 -0.84 3.63
N TYR A 103 -12.33 -0.48 2.64
CA TYR A 103 -12.82 0.17 1.42
C TYR A 103 -13.72 -0.73 0.56
N CYS A 104 -13.36 -2.01 0.43
CA CYS A 104 -14.17 -2.98 -0.32
C CYS A 104 -15.32 -3.59 0.49
N THR A 105 -15.27 -3.45 1.83
CA THR A 105 -16.17 -4.13 2.76
C THR A 105 -17.65 -3.91 2.45
N PRO A 106 -18.12 -2.69 2.15
CA PRO A 106 -19.52 -2.48 1.80
C PRO A 106 -20.02 -3.33 0.63
N SER A 107 -19.21 -3.44 -0.43
CA SER A 107 -19.59 -4.25 -1.60
C SER A 107 -19.60 -5.74 -1.30
N MET A 108 -18.67 -6.21 -0.45
CA MET A 108 -18.66 -7.61 0.00
C MET A 108 -19.93 -7.92 0.82
N ILE A 109 -20.37 -6.99 1.67
CA ILE A 109 -21.61 -7.11 2.45
C ILE A 109 -22.84 -7.17 1.53
N MET A 110 -22.91 -6.32 0.51
CA MET A 110 -24.05 -6.34 -0.44
C MET A 110 -24.08 -7.65 -1.23
N THR A 111 -22.93 -8.13 -1.70
CA THR A 111 -22.83 -9.43 -2.38
C THR A 111 -23.22 -10.58 -1.45
N ALA A 112 -22.76 -10.56 -0.20
CA ALA A 112 -23.15 -11.54 0.81
C ALA A 112 -24.67 -11.52 1.05
N LYS A 113 -25.28 -10.34 1.16
CA LYS A 113 -26.73 -10.20 1.31
C LYS A 113 -27.49 -10.84 0.16
N ALA A 114 -27.09 -10.54 -1.09
CA ALA A 114 -27.71 -11.15 -2.27
C ALA A 114 -27.56 -12.67 -2.31
N LEU A 115 -26.37 -13.19 -1.95
CA LEU A 115 -26.13 -14.63 -1.88
C LEU A 115 -27.03 -15.29 -0.83
N LEU A 116 -27.03 -14.77 0.40
CA LEU A 116 -27.72 -15.40 1.54
C LEU A 116 -29.23 -15.27 1.48
N ASP A 117 -29.76 -14.25 0.80
CA ASP A 117 -31.20 -14.15 0.50
C ASP A 117 -31.66 -15.26 -0.46
N HIS A 118 -30.76 -15.72 -1.35
CA HIS A 118 -31.08 -16.76 -2.33
C HIS A 118 -30.73 -18.17 -1.84
N ASN A 119 -29.57 -18.32 -1.22
CA ASN A 119 -29.05 -19.56 -0.66
C ASN A 119 -28.62 -19.33 0.80
N PRO A 120 -29.44 -19.71 1.79
CA PRO A 120 -29.12 -19.54 3.21
C PRO A 120 -28.07 -20.51 3.74
N SER A 121 -27.64 -21.50 2.95
CA SER A 121 -26.61 -22.50 3.32
C SER A 121 -25.56 -22.67 2.22
N PRO A 122 -24.83 -21.61 1.83
CA PRO A 122 -23.83 -21.72 0.78
C PRO A 122 -22.61 -22.49 1.26
N THR A 123 -22.00 -23.21 0.33
CA THR A 123 -20.65 -23.78 0.47
C THR A 123 -19.58 -22.70 0.34
N GLU A 124 -18.35 -23.00 0.77
CA GLU A 124 -17.21 -22.08 0.59
C GLU A 124 -17.00 -21.70 -0.88
N ASP A 125 -17.09 -22.67 -1.79
CA ASP A 125 -16.91 -22.45 -3.23
C ASP A 125 -17.98 -21.52 -3.80
N GLU A 126 -19.23 -21.66 -3.37
CA GLU A 126 -20.32 -20.75 -3.78
C GLU A 126 -20.10 -19.33 -3.26
N VAL A 127 -19.58 -19.18 -2.04
CA VAL A 127 -19.19 -17.86 -1.51
C VAL A 127 -18.05 -17.27 -2.35
N ARG A 128 -17.02 -18.06 -2.67
CA ARG A 128 -15.88 -17.61 -3.48
C ARG A 128 -16.32 -17.21 -4.90
N GLU A 129 -17.22 -17.97 -5.51
CA GLU A 129 -17.79 -17.67 -6.82
C GLU A 129 -18.59 -16.36 -6.80
N ALA A 130 -19.43 -16.17 -5.77
CA ALA A 130 -20.17 -14.92 -5.60
C ALA A 130 -19.24 -13.69 -5.47
N LEU A 131 -18.08 -13.87 -4.83
CA LEU A 131 -17.09 -12.81 -4.63
C LEU A 131 -16.12 -12.60 -5.81
N ALA A 132 -16.10 -13.49 -6.80
CA ALA A 132 -15.07 -13.50 -7.86
C ALA A 132 -14.99 -12.19 -8.66
N GLY A 133 -16.10 -11.45 -8.74
CA GLY A 133 -16.19 -10.14 -9.40
C GLY A 133 -15.76 -8.94 -8.56
N LEU A 134 -15.28 -9.13 -7.32
CA LEU A 134 -14.90 -8.07 -6.38
C LEU A 134 -13.42 -8.12 -6.02
N GLN A 135 -12.78 -6.95 -5.96
CA GLN A 135 -11.38 -6.83 -5.57
C GLN A 135 -11.22 -6.53 -4.08
N CYS A 136 -10.33 -7.28 -3.42
CA CYS A 136 -9.78 -6.95 -2.12
C CYS A 136 -8.25 -7.04 -2.19
N ARG A 137 -7.55 -5.97 -1.79
CA ARG A 137 -6.07 -5.94 -1.79
C ARG A 137 -5.45 -6.24 -0.41
N CYS A 138 -6.27 -6.34 0.63
CA CYS A 138 -5.81 -6.37 2.02
C CYS A 138 -5.85 -7.77 2.66
N THR A 139 -6.97 -8.48 2.54
CA THR A 139 -7.30 -9.61 3.42
C THR A 139 -7.00 -10.99 2.85
N GLY A 140 -6.71 -11.11 1.55
CA GLY A 140 -6.62 -12.41 0.88
C GLY A 140 -7.93 -13.20 0.87
N PHE A 141 -9.07 -12.54 1.09
CA PHE A 141 -10.44 -13.09 1.11
C PHE A 141 -10.80 -14.06 2.24
N VAL A 142 -9.83 -14.67 2.91
CA VAL A 142 -10.06 -15.71 3.93
C VAL A 142 -11.09 -15.28 4.99
N HIS A 143 -10.86 -14.17 5.69
CA HIS A 143 -11.77 -13.68 6.73
C HIS A 143 -13.12 -13.19 6.19
N ILE A 144 -13.18 -12.77 4.92
CA ILE A 144 -14.43 -12.34 4.28
C ILE A 144 -15.31 -13.57 4.03
N VAL A 145 -14.72 -14.65 3.53
CA VAL A 145 -15.42 -15.92 3.31
C VAL A 145 -15.91 -16.49 4.64
N GLN A 146 -15.07 -16.49 5.68
CA GLN A 146 -15.47 -16.88 7.05
C GLN A 146 -16.66 -16.05 7.55
N ALA A 147 -16.62 -14.72 7.38
CA ALA A 147 -17.70 -13.85 7.81
C ALA A 147 -19.04 -14.17 7.13
N ILE A 148 -19.02 -14.51 5.83
CA ILE A 148 -20.24 -14.85 5.09
C ILE A 148 -20.80 -16.20 5.55
N LEU A 149 -19.95 -17.21 5.73
CA LEU A 149 -20.37 -18.53 6.23
C LEU A 149 -20.90 -18.42 7.67
N ARG A 150 -20.24 -17.64 8.52
CA ARG A 150 -20.69 -17.33 9.89
C ARG A 150 -22.04 -16.62 9.88
N ALA A 151 -22.21 -15.59 9.04
CA ALA A 151 -23.48 -14.89 8.89
C ALA A 151 -24.61 -15.83 8.44
N ALA A 152 -24.32 -16.76 7.53
CA ALA A 152 -25.27 -17.78 7.09
C ALA A 152 -25.72 -18.67 8.26
N ALA A 153 -24.78 -19.15 9.09
CA ALA A 153 -25.08 -19.93 10.28
C ALA A 153 -25.95 -19.15 11.28
N ILE A 154 -25.58 -17.91 11.60
CA ILE A 154 -26.38 -17.04 12.50
C ILE A 154 -27.80 -16.83 11.95
N LEU A 155 -27.95 -16.58 10.65
CA LEU A 155 -29.26 -16.40 10.01
C LEU A 155 -30.14 -17.65 10.05
N ARG A 156 -29.54 -18.85 10.14
CA ARG A 156 -30.27 -20.12 10.35
C ARG A 156 -30.60 -20.39 11.83
N GLY A 157 -30.16 -19.52 12.74
CA GLY A 157 -30.34 -19.69 14.18
C GLY A 157 -29.36 -20.69 14.81
N GLU A 158 -28.23 -20.94 14.15
CA GLU A 158 -27.15 -21.76 14.70
C GLU A 158 -26.32 -20.96 15.70
N GLU A 159 -25.82 -21.65 16.72
CA GLU A 159 -24.82 -21.09 17.63
C GLU A 159 -23.44 -21.14 16.94
N VAL A 160 -22.72 -20.03 16.98
CA VAL A 160 -21.41 -19.89 16.32
C VAL A 160 -20.33 -19.59 17.35
N GLU A 161 -19.27 -20.41 17.37
CA GLU A 161 -18.15 -20.25 18.29
C GLU A 161 -17.38 -18.94 18.05
N PRO A 162 -16.78 -18.33 19.08
CA PRO A 162 -15.89 -17.18 18.92
C PRO A 162 -14.73 -17.45 17.95
N VAL A 163 -14.29 -16.41 17.23
CA VAL A 163 -13.11 -16.50 16.34
C VAL A 163 -11.86 -16.20 17.16
N GLU A 164 -11.35 -17.21 17.85
CA GLU A 164 -10.18 -17.07 18.73
C GLU A 164 -8.94 -17.79 18.17
N PRO A 165 -7.74 -17.19 18.31
CA PRO A 165 -6.49 -17.90 18.02
C PRO A 165 -6.32 -19.11 18.95
N ILE A 166 -5.72 -20.17 18.42
CA ILE A 166 -5.29 -21.31 19.23
C ILE A 166 -3.90 -20.99 19.76
N HIS A 167 -3.79 -20.82 21.07
CA HIS A 167 -2.52 -20.57 21.76
C HIS A 167 -1.88 -21.88 22.22
N LEU A 168 -0.62 -22.09 21.83
CA LEU A 168 0.21 -23.22 22.23
C LEU A 168 1.54 -22.71 22.79
N SER A 169 2.15 -23.50 23.67
CA SER A 169 3.53 -23.26 24.10
C SER A 169 4.50 -23.70 23.01
N LEU A 170 5.49 -22.86 22.72
CA LEU A 170 6.64 -23.23 21.91
C LEU A 170 7.60 -24.04 22.78
N PRO A 171 7.80 -25.35 22.53
CA PRO A 171 8.67 -26.19 23.35
C PRO A 171 10.16 -25.87 23.10
N ASP A 172 11.01 -26.12 24.10
CA ASP A 172 12.48 -26.06 23.98
C ASP A 172 13.06 -27.26 23.18
N GLU A 173 12.21 -28.22 22.80
CA GLU A 173 12.59 -29.47 22.14
C GLU A 173 12.51 -29.39 20.61
N SER A 174 13.23 -30.29 19.94
CA SER A 174 13.29 -30.35 18.47
C SER A 174 11.98 -30.75 17.78
N GLU A 175 11.00 -31.31 18.49
CA GLU A 175 9.77 -31.82 17.90
C GLU A 175 8.53 -30.98 18.26
N ILE A 176 8.21 -30.01 17.40
CA ILE A 176 7.04 -29.15 17.59
C ILE A 176 5.76 -29.88 17.16
N ALA A 177 4.79 -29.99 18.07
CA ALA A 177 3.48 -30.56 17.79
C ALA A 177 2.63 -29.56 16.98
N VAL A 178 2.24 -29.95 15.77
CA VAL A 178 1.30 -29.22 14.92
C VAL A 178 -0.05 -29.93 14.98
N PRO A 179 -1.16 -29.28 15.36
CA PRO A 179 -2.45 -29.94 15.46
C PRO A 179 -2.89 -30.50 14.11
N ALA A 180 -3.53 -31.68 14.11
CA ALA A 180 -3.85 -32.43 12.89
C ALA A 180 -4.59 -31.62 11.80
N PRO A 181 -5.57 -30.73 12.12
CA PRO A 181 -6.20 -29.89 11.10
C PRO A 181 -5.24 -28.94 10.36
N TYR A 182 -4.14 -28.53 11.01
CA TYR A 182 -3.14 -27.64 10.40
C TYR A 182 -2.13 -28.39 9.52
N CYS A 183 -2.09 -29.72 9.60
CA CYS A 183 -1.32 -30.57 8.69
C CYS A 183 -2.09 -30.74 7.38
N ARG A 184 -2.07 -29.70 6.54
CA ARG A 184 -2.92 -29.61 5.34
C ARG A 184 -2.53 -30.63 4.27
N GLY A 185 -3.46 -31.55 4.01
CA GLY A 185 -3.44 -32.47 2.88
C GLY A 185 -3.71 -31.77 1.54
N ASN A 186 -3.86 -32.55 0.46
CA ASN A 186 -4.02 -32.00 -0.89
C ASN A 186 -5.38 -31.33 -1.17
N HIS A 187 -6.35 -31.44 -0.26
CA HIS A 187 -7.75 -31.05 -0.47
C HIS A 187 -8.41 -30.39 0.76
N ASP A 188 -7.61 -29.96 1.74
CA ASP A 188 -8.13 -29.32 2.94
C ASP A 188 -8.17 -27.79 2.76
N HIS A 189 -9.38 -27.30 2.50
CA HIS A 189 -9.66 -25.88 2.32
C HIS A 189 -10.28 -25.26 3.57
N GLU A 190 -10.45 -26.02 4.66
CA GLU A 190 -11.07 -25.51 5.87
C GLU A 190 -10.33 -24.27 6.38
N ILE A 191 -11.13 -23.27 6.75
CA ILE A 191 -10.61 -22.03 7.27
C ILE A 191 -10.43 -22.16 8.77
N LEU A 192 -9.17 -22.32 9.17
CA LEU A 192 -8.78 -22.53 10.56
C LEU A 192 -8.45 -21.19 11.23
N PRO A 193 -8.65 -21.08 12.56
CA PRO A 193 -8.18 -19.92 13.31
C PRO A 193 -6.65 -19.80 13.23
N PRO A 194 -6.08 -18.64 13.61
CA PRO A 194 -4.64 -18.50 13.73
C PRO A 194 -4.07 -19.45 14.80
N LEU A 195 -2.92 -20.06 14.52
CA LEU A 195 -2.16 -20.85 15.48
C LEU A 195 -0.99 -20.01 15.99
N VAL A 196 -0.93 -19.78 17.31
CA VAL A 196 0.07 -18.93 17.96
C VAL A 196 0.91 -19.78 18.89
N TYR A 197 2.22 -19.88 18.59
CA TYR A 197 3.19 -20.50 19.48
C TYR A 197 3.94 -19.42 20.26
N THR A 198 3.89 -19.52 21.59
CA THR A 198 4.52 -18.56 22.51
C THR A 198 5.59 -19.26 23.34
N PRO A 199 6.81 -18.71 23.46
CA PRO A 199 7.84 -19.24 24.35
C PRO A 199 7.32 -19.42 25.79
N VAL A 200 7.72 -20.51 26.46
CA VAL A 200 7.23 -20.86 27.80
C VAL A 200 7.57 -19.78 28.84
N ASP A 201 8.68 -19.07 28.63
CA ASP A 201 9.17 -18.00 29.49
C ASP A 201 8.56 -16.62 29.17
N MET A 202 7.81 -16.49 28.08
CA MET A 202 7.13 -15.25 27.74
C MET A 202 5.82 -15.11 28.56
N PRO A 203 5.69 -14.09 29.42
CA PRO A 203 4.48 -13.91 30.20
C PRO A 203 3.27 -13.58 29.31
N PRO A 204 2.09 -14.12 29.61
CA PRO A 204 0.88 -13.77 28.88
C PRO A 204 0.51 -12.31 29.12
N THR A 205 -0.07 -11.69 28.10
CA THR A 205 -0.57 -10.31 28.11
C THR A 205 -2.09 -10.30 28.16
N SER A 206 -2.67 -9.33 28.87
CA SER A 206 -4.12 -9.21 29.07
C SER A 206 -4.85 -8.60 27.87
N HIS A 207 -4.19 -7.72 27.12
CA HIS A 207 -4.75 -6.98 26.00
C HIS A 207 -3.92 -7.13 24.72
N VAL A 208 -2.58 -7.04 24.82
CA VAL A 208 -1.71 -7.24 23.66
C VAL A 208 -1.82 -8.70 23.18
N GLY A 209 -1.95 -8.90 21.87
CA GLY A 209 -2.05 -10.24 21.28
C GLY A 209 -3.42 -10.91 21.41
N GLN A 210 -4.38 -10.28 22.10
CA GLN A 210 -5.76 -10.78 22.21
C GLN A 210 -6.59 -10.38 20.97
N PRO A 211 -7.62 -11.17 20.59
CA PRO A 211 -8.48 -10.92 19.43
C PRO A 211 -9.52 -9.82 19.69
N GLU A 212 -9.04 -8.61 19.96
CA GLU A 212 -9.88 -7.44 20.22
C GLU A 212 -10.60 -6.96 18.95
N ILE A 213 -11.85 -6.48 19.12
CA ILE A 213 -12.58 -5.84 18.03
C ILE A 213 -11.80 -4.59 17.58
N LYS A 214 -11.49 -4.52 16.29
CA LYS A 214 -10.76 -3.38 15.72
C LYS A 214 -11.55 -2.08 15.99
N VAL A 215 -10.87 -1.05 16.51
CA VAL A 215 -11.50 0.18 17.06
C VAL A 215 -12.37 0.94 16.06
N ASP A 216 -12.17 0.74 14.77
CA ASP A 216 -12.94 1.34 13.69
C ASP A 216 -13.78 0.34 12.86
N ALA A 217 -13.86 -0.94 13.29
CA ALA A 217 -14.60 -1.98 12.58
C ALA A 217 -16.06 -1.59 12.32
N HIS A 218 -16.76 -1.12 13.36
CA HIS A 218 -18.15 -0.67 13.24
C HIS A 218 -18.29 0.45 12.20
N LYS A 219 -17.39 1.44 12.21
CA LYS A 219 -17.42 2.55 11.24
C LYS A 219 -17.30 2.05 9.80
N LEU A 220 -16.37 1.12 9.56
CA LEU A 220 -16.09 0.60 8.21
C LEU A 220 -17.20 -0.34 7.71
N VAL A 221 -17.66 -1.26 8.56
CA VAL A 221 -18.67 -2.27 8.21
C VAL A 221 -20.04 -1.65 7.96
N HIS A 222 -20.41 -0.62 8.72
CA HIS A 222 -21.67 0.11 8.51
C HIS A 222 -21.59 1.13 7.36
N GLY A 223 -20.49 1.16 6.62
CA GLY A 223 -20.33 2.07 5.47
C GLY A 223 -20.31 3.56 5.83
N ARG A 224 -20.02 3.91 7.09
CA ARG A 224 -19.97 5.31 7.54
C ARG A 224 -18.83 6.06 6.81
N PRO A 225 -18.96 7.38 6.59
CA PRO A 225 -17.90 8.19 5.99
C PRO A 225 -16.58 8.03 6.76
N ALA A 226 -15.52 7.65 6.05
CA ALA A 226 -14.23 7.38 6.69
C ALA A 226 -13.03 7.75 5.81
N PHE A 227 -13.20 7.73 4.49
CA PHE A 227 -12.14 7.94 3.51
C PHE A 227 -12.13 9.37 3.01
N THR A 228 -11.01 9.83 2.45
CA THR A 228 -10.83 11.22 2.00
C THR A 228 -11.98 11.67 1.10
N ASP A 229 -12.38 10.81 0.18
CA ASP A 229 -13.42 11.12 -0.79
C ASP A 229 -14.85 11.12 -0.24
N ASP A 230 -15.07 10.62 0.99
CA ASP A 230 -16.40 10.58 1.59
C ASP A 230 -16.83 11.96 2.14
N PHE A 231 -15.91 12.94 2.17
CA PHE A 231 -16.18 14.26 2.71
C PHE A 231 -16.42 15.29 1.62
N THR A 232 -17.37 16.19 1.85
CA THR A 232 -17.67 17.32 0.97
C THR A 232 -17.53 18.63 1.75
N ILE A 233 -17.05 19.67 1.07
CA ILE A 233 -17.01 21.05 1.57
C ILE A 233 -17.94 21.89 0.70
N GLU A 234 -18.65 22.84 1.30
CA GLU A 234 -19.53 23.73 0.53
C GLU A 234 -18.73 24.51 -0.53
N GLY A 235 -19.29 24.59 -1.75
CA GLY A 235 -18.65 25.29 -2.87
C GLY A 235 -17.40 24.59 -3.43
N MET A 236 -17.17 23.32 -3.10
CA MET A 236 -16.03 22.52 -3.59
C MET A 236 -16.01 22.38 -5.11
N LEU A 237 -14.84 22.62 -5.70
CA LEU A 237 -14.54 22.42 -7.12
C LEU A 237 -13.87 21.05 -7.35
N TYR A 238 -13.93 20.57 -8.58
CA TYR A 238 -13.30 19.33 -9.04
C TYR A 238 -12.04 19.67 -9.82
N GLY A 239 -10.91 19.19 -9.29
CA GLY A 239 -9.60 19.33 -9.88
C GLY A 239 -9.23 18.12 -10.74
N GLU A 240 -8.68 18.35 -11.93
CA GLU A 240 -8.24 17.31 -12.88
C GLU A 240 -6.86 17.66 -13.46
N VAL A 241 -6.07 16.64 -13.83
CA VAL A 241 -4.71 16.79 -14.37
C VAL A 241 -4.67 16.44 -15.86
N LEU A 242 -4.12 17.33 -16.68
CA LEU A 242 -3.67 16.98 -18.02
C LEU A 242 -2.32 16.26 -17.91
N THR A 243 -2.24 15.04 -18.44
CA THR A 243 -1.02 14.24 -18.42
C THR A 243 -0.37 14.14 -19.80
N SER A 244 0.94 13.95 -19.82
CA SER A 244 1.72 13.80 -21.05
C SER A 244 1.32 12.53 -21.80
N PRO A 245 1.05 12.60 -23.11
CA PRO A 245 0.91 11.42 -23.96
C PRO A 245 2.26 10.87 -24.44
N TYR A 246 3.38 11.56 -24.18
CA TYR A 246 4.72 11.21 -24.67
C TYR A 246 5.63 10.77 -23.53
N ALA A 247 6.50 9.78 -23.83
CA ALA A 247 7.49 9.27 -22.88
C ALA A 247 8.62 10.27 -22.61
N HIS A 248 8.93 11.16 -23.56
CA HIS A 248 9.97 12.17 -23.39
C HIS A 248 9.70 13.33 -24.35
N ALA A 249 9.51 14.55 -23.84
CA ALA A 249 9.30 15.72 -24.68
C ALA A 249 9.56 17.05 -23.93
N HIS A 250 9.90 18.10 -24.69
CA HIS A 250 9.76 19.47 -24.22
C HIS A 250 8.39 20.03 -24.59
N ILE A 251 7.81 20.81 -23.69
CA ILE A 251 6.63 21.64 -23.97
C ILE A 251 7.15 22.96 -24.55
N ILE A 252 6.95 23.15 -25.85
CA ILE A 252 7.38 24.36 -26.57
C ILE A 252 6.38 25.48 -26.37
N ASP A 253 5.09 25.16 -26.47
CA ASP A 253 4.02 26.09 -26.14
C ASP A 253 2.82 25.35 -25.52
N ILE A 254 2.06 26.07 -24.71
CA ILE A 254 0.83 25.60 -24.07
C ILE A 254 -0.16 26.75 -24.04
N ARG A 255 -1.33 26.52 -24.66
CA ARG A 255 -2.42 27.46 -24.85
C ARG A 255 -3.63 27.01 -24.05
N THR A 256 -4.14 27.89 -23.19
CA THR A 256 -5.19 27.56 -22.20
C THR A 256 -6.43 28.45 -22.31
N GLU A 257 -6.47 29.38 -23.26
CA GLU A 257 -7.49 30.42 -23.39
C GLU A 257 -8.88 29.82 -23.56
N LYS A 258 -9.01 28.78 -24.40
CA LYS A 258 -10.28 28.08 -24.62
C LYS A 258 -10.76 27.35 -23.37
N ALA A 259 -9.85 26.73 -22.62
CA ALA A 259 -10.17 26.04 -21.38
C ALA A 259 -10.60 27.04 -20.29
N ARG A 260 -9.88 28.15 -20.13
CA ARG A 260 -10.21 29.23 -19.17
C ARG A 260 -11.54 29.92 -19.51
N ALA A 261 -11.89 30.04 -20.78
CA ALA A 261 -13.14 30.65 -21.22
C ALA A 261 -14.38 29.74 -21.10
N LEU A 262 -14.20 28.46 -20.79
CA LEU A 262 -15.31 27.50 -20.64
C LEU A 262 -16.13 27.85 -19.37
N PRO A 263 -17.45 28.07 -19.47
CA PRO A 263 -18.28 28.33 -18.30
C PRO A 263 -18.19 27.22 -17.25
N GLY A 264 -18.03 27.62 -15.99
CA GLY A 264 -17.84 26.72 -14.85
C GLY A 264 -16.39 26.33 -14.56
N VAL A 265 -15.41 26.77 -15.38
CA VAL A 265 -13.97 26.65 -15.06
C VAL A 265 -13.52 27.85 -14.23
N TYR A 266 -12.80 27.58 -13.13
CA TYR A 266 -12.31 28.61 -12.20
C TYR A 266 -10.80 28.82 -12.31
N ALA A 267 -10.03 27.78 -12.65
CA ALA A 267 -8.59 27.90 -12.85
C ALA A 267 -8.10 26.87 -13.88
N VAL A 268 -7.09 27.28 -14.63
CA VAL A 268 -6.24 26.41 -15.46
C VAL A 268 -4.80 26.84 -15.19
N LEU A 269 -3.98 25.99 -14.59
CA LEU A 269 -2.60 26.31 -14.22
C LEU A 269 -1.63 25.41 -14.99
N THR A 270 -0.51 25.99 -15.41
CA THR A 270 0.57 25.36 -16.17
C THR A 270 1.91 25.63 -15.48
N HIS A 271 3.01 25.11 -16.02
CA HIS A 271 4.36 25.46 -15.57
C HIS A 271 4.67 26.98 -15.66
N LYS A 272 3.89 27.75 -16.44
CA LYS A 272 4.02 29.21 -16.56
C LYS A 272 3.40 29.96 -15.37
N ASP A 273 2.50 29.32 -14.63
CA ASP A 273 1.72 29.94 -13.54
C ASP A 273 2.30 29.63 -12.15
N LEU A 274 3.18 28.62 -12.03
CA LEU A 274 3.69 28.10 -10.75
C LEU A 274 5.19 28.35 -10.59
N PRO A 275 5.69 28.53 -9.35
CA PRO A 275 7.13 28.56 -9.11
C PRO A 275 7.74 27.18 -9.38
N ARG A 276 8.85 27.15 -10.14
CA ARG A 276 9.60 25.92 -10.41
C ARG A 276 10.51 25.60 -9.22
N VAL A 277 9.95 25.02 -8.17
CA VAL A 277 10.71 24.54 -7.00
C VAL A 277 10.95 23.04 -7.14
N LYS A 278 12.23 22.65 -7.15
CA LYS A 278 12.66 21.25 -7.23
C LYS A 278 12.47 20.53 -5.90
N TYR A 279 11.98 19.29 -5.92
CA TYR A 279 11.75 18.47 -4.74
C TYR A 279 11.86 16.97 -5.04
N ALA A 280 11.93 16.16 -3.97
CA ALA A 280 11.69 14.71 -4.02
C ALA A 280 10.31 14.39 -3.45
N SER A 281 9.52 13.59 -4.17
CA SER A 281 8.13 13.27 -3.78
C SER A 281 8.01 12.25 -2.66
N GLY A 282 9.07 11.47 -2.39
CA GLY A 282 9.08 10.43 -1.36
C GLY A 282 8.83 10.99 0.04
N GLY A 283 7.92 10.42 0.81
CA GLY A 283 7.76 10.75 2.23
C GLY A 283 8.83 10.09 3.07
N GLN A 284 9.97 10.76 3.23
CA GLN A 284 11.10 10.28 4.03
C GLN A 284 11.53 11.31 5.09
N SER A 285 12.30 10.86 6.08
CA SER A 285 12.87 11.73 7.11
C SER A 285 13.66 12.89 6.54
N TYR A 286 13.78 13.98 7.33
CA TYR A 286 14.65 15.09 6.99
C TYR A 286 16.10 14.81 7.44
N PRO A 287 17.14 15.22 6.68
CA PRO A 287 17.05 15.78 5.32
C PRO A 287 16.49 14.75 4.33
N GLN A 288 15.62 15.21 3.43
CA GLN A 288 15.00 14.39 2.41
C GLN A 288 16.10 13.82 1.49
N PRO A 289 16.16 12.51 1.25
CA PRO A 289 17.15 11.95 0.33
C PRO A 289 17.04 12.59 -1.06
N LEU A 290 18.21 12.88 -1.62
CA LEU A 290 18.39 13.34 -3.00
C LEU A 290 18.08 12.18 -3.99
N PRO A 291 17.76 12.49 -5.25
CA PRO A 291 17.78 13.82 -5.90
C PRO A 291 16.47 14.62 -5.75
N TYR A 292 16.57 15.94 -5.93
CA TYR A 292 15.42 16.84 -6.05
C TYR A 292 15.15 17.11 -7.54
N ASP A 293 14.47 16.20 -8.20
CA ASP A 293 14.35 16.16 -9.66
C ASP A 293 12.95 16.44 -10.20
N GLN A 294 11.94 16.56 -9.32
CA GLN A 294 10.55 16.89 -9.67
C GLN A 294 10.20 18.35 -9.40
N ALA A 295 9.25 18.89 -10.16
CA ALA A 295 8.55 20.14 -9.90
C ALA A 295 7.02 19.90 -10.00
N SER A 296 6.19 20.77 -9.40
CA SER A 296 4.73 20.58 -9.42
C SER A 296 4.19 20.48 -10.85
N LEU A 297 4.65 21.37 -11.72
CA LEU A 297 4.47 21.35 -13.17
C LEU A 297 5.79 21.82 -13.82
N ASP A 298 6.26 21.11 -14.83
CA ASP A 298 7.53 21.40 -15.52
C ASP A 298 7.31 21.62 -17.02
N ASN A 299 8.29 22.17 -17.72
CA ASN A 299 8.27 22.33 -19.19
C ASN A 299 8.90 21.16 -19.93
N LYS A 300 9.38 20.14 -19.21
CA LYS A 300 9.89 18.87 -19.75
C LYS A 300 9.11 17.73 -19.11
N VAL A 301 8.58 16.84 -19.96
CA VAL A 301 7.86 15.64 -19.53
C VAL A 301 8.73 14.42 -19.79
N ARG A 302 8.77 13.51 -18.81
CA ARG A 302 9.76 12.41 -18.76
C ARG A 302 9.14 11.02 -18.77
N HIS A 303 7.81 10.91 -18.78
CA HIS A 303 7.08 9.65 -19.04
C HIS A 303 5.65 9.91 -19.52
N VAL A 304 5.01 8.88 -20.06
CA VAL A 304 3.55 8.89 -20.31
C VAL A 304 2.84 8.92 -18.96
N GLY A 305 2.00 9.93 -18.73
CA GLY A 305 1.39 10.18 -17.43
C GLY A 305 2.00 11.35 -16.64
N ASP A 306 3.08 11.96 -17.12
CA ASP A 306 3.73 13.09 -16.44
C ASP A 306 2.83 14.34 -16.43
N ARG A 307 3.01 15.23 -15.46
CA ARG A 307 2.09 16.34 -15.17
C ARG A 307 2.31 17.52 -16.12
N VAL A 308 1.28 17.93 -16.86
CA VAL A 308 1.38 19.01 -17.87
C VAL A 308 0.64 20.28 -17.42
N ALA A 309 -0.61 20.13 -16.99
CA ALA A 309 -1.46 21.23 -16.54
C ALA A 309 -2.53 20.72 -15.56
N ILE A 310 -3.12 21.61 -14.78
CA ILE A 310 -4.20 21.29 -13.86
C ILE A 310 -5.37 22.26 -14.02
N VAL A 311 -6.59 21.76 -13.83
CA VAL A 311 -7.83 22.52 -13.97
C VAL A 311 -8.68 22.38 -12.72
N ALA A 312 -9.39 23.42 -12.30
CA ALA A 312 -10.50 23.34 -11.34
C ALA A 312 -11.81 23.85 -11.96
N ALA A 313 -12.89 23.08 -11.83
CA ALA A 313 -14.22 23.43 -12.34
C ALA A 313 -15.37 22.99 -11.41
N GLU A 314 -16.59 23.45 -11.69
CA GLU A 314 -17.78 23.16 -10.85
C GLU A 314 -18.22 21.70 -10.87
N THR A 315 -17.95 20.98 -11.95
CA THR A 315 -18.27 19.54 -12.05
C THR A 315 -17.12 18.75 -12.68
N PRO A 316 -17.02 17.43 -12.43
CA PRO A 316 -16.04 16.58 -13.09
C PRO A 316 -16.11 16.63 -14.63
N GLU A 317 -17.32 16.74 -15.19
CA GLU A 317 -17.54 16.80 -16.64
C GLU A 317 -16.95 18.07 -17.26
N ILE A 318 -17.12 19.22 -16.60
CA ILE A 318 -16.58 20.50 -17.04
C ILE A 318 -15.05 20.47 -16.93
N ALA A 319 -14.50 19.96 -15.82
CA ALA A 319 -13.04 19.84 -15.65
C ALA A 319 -12.41 18.99 -16.76
N ARG A 320 -12.98 17.81 -17.05
CA ARG A 320 -12.53 16.93 -18.15
C ARG A 320 -12.73 17.55 -19.53
N GLN A 321 -13.77 18.35 -19.72
CA GLN A 321 -13.97 19.10 -20.96
C GLN A 321 -12.91 20.18 -21.15
N ALA A 322 -12.58 20.90 -20.09
CA ALA A 322 -11.54 21.92 -20.11
C ALA A 322 -10.16 21.32 -20.44
N LEU A 323 -9.82 20.14 -19.92
CA LEU A 323 -8.58 19.44 -20.30
C LEU A 323 -8.46 19.23 -21.82
N ARG A 324 -9.57 18.89 -22.50
CA ARG A 324 -9.60 18.69 -23.97
C ARG A 324 -9.46 19.98 -24.77
N LEU A 325 -9.62 21.14 -24.14
CA LEU A 325 -9.50 22.46 -24.76
C LEU A 325 -8.10 23.07 -24.56
N ILE A 326 -7.24 22.42 -23.78
CA ILE A 326 -5.83 22.80 -23.65
C ILE A 326 -5.07 22.27 -24.86
N GLU A 327 -4.38 23.15 -25.57
CA GLU A 327 -3.54 22.80 -26.71
C GLU A 327 -2.08 22.87 -26.28
N VAL A 328 -1.32 21.80 -26.53
CA VAL A 328 0.09 21.69 -26.12
C VAL A 328 0.92 21.29 -27.33
N ASP A 329 1.93 22.08 -27.64
CA ASP A 329 2.91 21.80 -28.70
C ASP A 329 4.14 21.16 -28.07
N TYR A 330 4.44 19.93 -28.48
CA TYR A 330 5.56 19.14 -27.97
C TYR A 330 6.68 19.03 -29.00
N GLU A 331 7.91 19.17 -28.53
CA GLU A 331 9.08 18.61 -29.20
C GLU A 331 9.36 17.23 -28.61
N VAL A 332 9.03 16.17 -29.35
CA VAL A 332 9.20 14.78 -28.88
C VAL A 332 10.68 14.40 -28.96
N LEU A 333 11.21 13.88 -27.85
CA LEU A 333 12.61 13.50 -27.70
C LEU A 333 12.78 11.97 -27.78
N PRO A 334 13.99 11.48 -28.12
CA PRO A 334 14.35 10.08 -27.95
C PRO A 334 14.18 9.64 -26.49
N HIS A 335 13.72 8.41 -26.25
CA HIS A 335 13.46 7.89 -24.90
C HIS A 335 14.08 6.50 -24.72
N VAL A 336 14.26 6.09 -23.46
CA VAL A 336 14.78 4.78 -23.07
C VAL A 336 13.91 4.17 -21.99
N THR A 337 13.48 2.93 -22.16
CA THR A 337 12.57 2.23 -21.21
C THR A 337 13.16 0.96 -20.63
N ASN A 338 14.28 0.49 -21.17
CA ASN A 338 15.03 -0.65 -20.66
C ASN A 338 16.15 -0.17 -19.74
N LEU A 339 16.29 -0.82 -18.57
CA LEU A 339 17.27 -0.45 -17.55
C LEU A 339 18.74 -0.65 -17.97
N GLU A 340 19.04 -1.61 -18.84
CA GLU A 340 20.40 -1.82 -19.35
C GLU A 340 20.74 -0.84 -20.48
N GLU A 341 19.77 -0.58 -21.37
CA GLU A 341 19.93 0.42 -22.43
C GLU A 341 20.14 1.83 -21.84
N ALA A 342 19.54 2.13 -20.69
CA ALA A 342 19.71 3.41 -20.00
C ALA A 342 21.16 3.68 -19.56
N LEU A 343 21.97 2.63 -19.34
CA LEU A 343 23.38 2.72 -18.94
C LEU A 343 24.34 2.93 -20.11
N ALA A 344 23.88 2.75 -21.35
CA ALA A 344 24.72 2.84 -22.54
C ALA A 344 25.23 4.27 -22.76
N GLU A 345 26.45 4.41 -23.30
CA GLU A 345 27.10 5.73 -23.50
C GLU A 345 26.30 6.70 -24.37
N ASN A 346 25.47 6.18 -25.30
CA ASN A 346 24.65 6.98 -26.21
C ASN A 346 23.16 6.96 -25.84
N ALA A 347 22.81 6.55 -24.62
CA ALA A 347 21.43 6.56 -24.15
C ALA A 347 20.89 8.01 -24.12
N PRO A 348 19.60 8.24 -24.45
CA PRO A 348 18.98 9.54 -24.25
C PRO A 348 19.09 9.99 -22.79
N VAL A 349 19.58 11.21 -22.55
CA VAL A 349 19.70 11.79 -21.21
C VAL A 349 18.34 12.32 -20.77
N ILE A 350 17.79 11.76 -19.68
CA ILE A 350 16.45 12.10 -19.19
C ILE A 350 16.46 13.41 -18.40
N HIS A 351 17.45 13.58 -17.53
CA HIS A 351 17.67 14.78 -16.72
C HIS A 351 18.90 15.53 -17.23
N ASP A 352 18.72 16.34 -18.26
CA ASP A 352 19.76 17.20 -18.86
C ASP A 352 19.76 18.62 -18.27
N GLU A 353 18.83 18.90 -17.36
CA GLU A 353 18.78 20.19 -16.69
C GLU A 353 19.94 20.39 -15.71
N THR A 354 20.49 21.61 -15.68
CA THR A 354 21.65 21.96 -14.84
C THR A 354 21.28 22.30 -13.40
N ASP A 355 19.99 22.35 -13.07
CA ASP A 355 19.47 22.82 -11.78
C ASP A 355 18.89 21.72 -10.89
N THR A 356 19.10 20.44 -11.26
CA THR A 356 18.75 19.29 -10.42
C THR A 356 19.92 18.90 -9.52
N GLU A 357 19.66 18.79 -8.22
CA GLU A 357 20.66 18.41 -7.22
C GLU A 357 20.66 16.89 -6.97
N GLY A 358 21.86 16.31 -6.86
CA GLY A 358 22.06 14.99 -6.25
C GLY A 358 21.89 13.78 -7.16
N ILE A 359 21.86 13.96 -8.48
CA ILE A 359 22.02 12.87 -9.44
C ILE A 359 23.50 12.47 -9.47
N PHE A 360 23.80 11.17 -9.38
CA PHE A 360 25.18 10.66 -9.39
C PHE A 360 25.89 10.88 -10.74
N ASP A 361 25.29 10.45 -11.84
CA ASP A 361 25.78 10.70 -13.20
C ASP A 361 24.60 10.83 -14.17
N ALA A 362 24.14 12.06 -14.37
CA ALA A 362 23.03 12.36 -15.26
C ALA A 362 23.32 11.98 -16.72
N SER A 363 24.57 12.11 -17.17
CA SER A 363 24.98 11.82 -18.55
C SER A 363 24.82 10.34 -18.91
N ARG A 364 24.82 9.47 -17.89
CA ARG A 364 24.60 8.02 -18.00
C ARG A 364 23.26 7.56 -17.42
N ASN A 365 22.37 8.49 -17.10
CA ASN A 365 21.09 8.22 -16.40
C ASN A 365 21.25 7.51 -15.05
N ILE A 366 22.41 7.54 -14.40
CA ILE A 366 22.65 6.89 -13.10
C ILE A 366 22.23 7.85 -11.99
N VAL A 367 21.15 7.50 -11.30
CA VAL A 367 20.56 8.27 -10.19
C VAL A 367 21.46 8.16 -8.96
N ASN A 368 21.86 6.94 -8.62
CA ASN A 368 22.76 6.63 -7.52
C ASN A 368 23.59 5.38 -7.82
N HIS A 369 24.77 5.34 -7.21
CA HIS A 369 25.69 4.22 -7.25
C HIS A 369 26.07 3.82 -5.81
N ILE A 370 26.06 2.53 -5.52
CA ILE A 370 26.36 1.99 -4.19
C ILE A 370 27.44 0.90 -4.33
N GLU A 371 28.51 1.05 -3.57
CA GLU A 371 29.52 0.02 -3.37
C GLU A 371 29.72 -0.23 -1.88
N ALA A 372 29.64 -1.50 -1.47
CA ALA A 372 29.91 -1.91 -0.10
C ALA A 372 30.59 -3.28 -0.07
N GLU A 373 31.62 -3.42 0.77
CA GLU A 373 32.37 -4.65 0.94
C GLU A 373 32.67 -4.92 2.41
N VAL A 374 32.69 -6.20 2.78
CA VAL A 374 33.16 -6.72 4.06
C VAL A 374 33.95 -8.01 3.84
N GLY A 375 34.99 -8.23 4.64
CA GLY A 375 35.89 -9.38 4.50
C GLY A 375 36.85 -9.25 3.30
N ASP A 376 37.21 -10.39 2.70
CA ASP A 376 37.99 -10.48 1.46
C ASP A 376 37.24 -11.42 0.48
N PRO A 377 36.24 -10.90 -0.26
CA PRO A 377 35.43 -11.71 -1.17
C PRO A 377 36.26 -12.40 -2.26
N ASP A 378 37.27 -11.75 -2.80
CA ASP A 378 38.08 -12.30 -3.89
C ASP A 378 38.91 -13.50 -3.42
N LEU A 379 39.54 -13.39 -2.25
CA LEU A 379 40.23 -14.53 -1.63
C LEU A 379 39.25 -15.66 -1.33
N ALA A 380 38.09 -15.35 -0.73
CA ALA A 380 37.10 -16.36 -0.38
C ALA A 380 36.54 -17.09 -1.61
N PHE A 381 36.26 -16.38 -2.72
CA PHE A 381 35.88 -17.01 -3.98
C PHE A 381 36.98 -17.92 -4.54
N SER A 382 38.25 -17.53 -4.43
CA SER A 382 39.37 -18.34 -4.92
C SER A 382 39.58 -19.64 -4.11
N GLN A 383 39.11 -19.65 -2.87
CA GLN A 383 39.23 -20.77 -1.93
C GLN A 383 37.96 -21.63 -1.81
N ALA A 384 36.88 -21.25 -2.50
CA ALA A 384 35.63 -21.99 -2.51
C ALA A 384 35.79 -23.33 -3.26
N ASP A 385 35.09 -24.37 -2.80
CA ASP A 385 35.05 -25.67 -3.49
C ASP A 385 34.32 -25.54 -4.83
N ARG A 386 33.26 -24.71 -4.84
CA ARG A 386 32.47 -24.36 -6.03
C ARG A 386 31.97 -22.93 -5.93
N VAL A 387 31.84 -22.30 -7.09
CA VAL A 387 31.24 -20.98 -7.27
C VAL A 387 30.04 -21.13 -8.20
N PHE A 388 28.93 -20.53 -7.81
CA PHE A 388 27.67 -20.55 -8.55
C PHE A 388 27.25 -19.13 -8.89
N GLU A 389 26.64 -18.94 -10.06
CA GLU A 389 26.18 -17.64 -10.54
C GLU A 389 24.77 -17.75 -11.10
N GLY A 390 23.95 -16.74 -10.83
CA GLY A 390 22.56 -16.67 -11.28
C GLY A 390 22.15 -15.23 -11.57
N THR A 391 21.39 -15.03 -12.64
CA THR A 391 20.82 -13.72 -12.98
C THR A 391 19.30 -13.82 -13.04
N TYR A 392 18.63 -12.90 -12.33
CA TYR A 392 17.20 -12.90 -12.10
C TYR A 392 16.61 -11.51 -12.39
N TRP A 393 15.30 -11.47 -12.63
CA TRP A 393 14.58 -10.23 -12.92
C TRP A 393 13.29 -10.15 -12.13
N THR A 394 12.96 -8.95 -11.67
CA THR A 394 11.65 -8.66 -11.06
C THR A 394 10.89 -7.62 -11.88
N PRO A 395 9.56 -7.77 -12.02
CA PRO A 395 8.77 -6.88 -12.87
C PRO A 395 8.44 -5.55 -12.18
N LYS A 396 8.04 -4.56 -12.99
CA LYS A 396 7.47 -3.31 -12.50
C LYS A 396 6.06 -3.55 -11.96
N GLN A 397 5.94 -3.71 -10.64
CA GLN A 397 4.68 -4.06 -9.97
C GLN A 397 3.88 -2.83 -9.54
N GLN A 398 2.57 -2.84 -9.79
CA GLN A 398 1.62 -1.84 -9.31
C GLN A 398 0.98 -2.22 -7.97
N HIS A 399 0.76 -1.25 -7.09
CA HIS A 399 0.22 -1.48 -5.74
C HIS A 399 -1.21 -2.00 -5.78
N ALA A 400 -2.01 -1.43 -6.68
CA ALA A 400 -3.43 -1.73 -6.88
C ALA A 400 -4.27 -1.62 -5.59
N GLN A 401 -4.02 -0.59 -4.76
CA GLN A 401 -4.93 -0.24 -3.66
C GLN A 401 -6.35 0.01 -4.15
N THR A 402 -7.34 -0.35 -3.35
CA THR A 402 -8.76 -0.24 -3.74
C THR A 402 -9.22 1.21 -3.82
N GLU A 403 -8.76 2.08 -2.90
CA GLU A 403 -8.97 3.53 -2.98
C GLU A 403 -7.84 4.19 -3.81
N PRO A 404 -8.14 4.84 -4.95
CA PRO A 404 -7.20 5.72 -5.63
C PRO A 404 -6.67 6.85 -4.73
N HIS A 405 -5.66 7.60 -5.18
CA HIS A 405 -5.24 8.79 -4.47
C HIS A 405 -6.33 9.85 -4.54
N ALA A 406 -6.64 10.43 -3.38
CA ALA A 406 -7.63 11.48 -3.21
C ALA A 406 -7.08 12.57 -2.31
N CYS A 407 -7.34 13.83 -2.66
CA CYS A 407 -6.95 14.99 -1.89
C CYS A 407 -8.04 16.06 -1.96
N ILE A 408 -8.41 16.61 -0.81
CA ILE A 408 -9.29 17.78 -0.69
C ILE A 408 -8.51 18.87 0.04
N THR A 409 -8.47 20.07 -0.54
CA THR A 409 -7.83 21.23 0.08
C THR A 409 -8.82 22.37 0.25
N TYR A 410 -8.70 23.13 1.34
CA TYR A 410 -9.57 24.28 1.64
C TYR A 410 -8.92 25.21 2.67
N TRP A 411 -9.40 26.45 2.74
CA TRP A 411 -9.02 27.39 3.80
C TRP A 411 -9.90 27.19 5.03
N ASP A 412 -9.29 27.07 6.21
CA ASP A 412 -10.02 27.08 7.48
C ASP A 412 -10.33 28.51 7.95
N GLU A 413 -11.06 28.62 9.05
CA GLU A 413 -11.48 29.88 9.66
C GLU A 413 -10.34 30.79 10.15
N ASN A 414 -9.10 30.27 10.18
CA ASN A 414 -7.89 30.99 10.60
C ASN A 414 -6.93 31.26 9.43
N ASP A 415 -7.44 31.22 8.19
CA ASP A 415 -6.66 31.38 6.96
C ASP A 415 -5.50 30.38 6.85
N ARG A 416 -5.69 29.15 7.32
CA ARG A 416 -4.73 28.05 7.12
C ARG A 416 -5.23 27.12 6.03
N LEU A 417 -4.31 26.65 5.21
CA LEU A 417 -4.61 25.67 4.19
C LEU A 417 -4.70 24.29 4.84
N VAL A 418 -5.90 23.73 4.86
CA VAL A 418 -6.15 22.35 5.26
C VAL A 418 -6.01 21.46 4.06
N VAL A 419 -5.23 20.39 4.21
CA VAL A 419 -5.00 19.34 3.21
C VAL A 419 -5.51 18.03 3.80
N ARG A 420 -6.69 17.59 3.36
CA ARG A 420 -7.22 16.27 3.69
C ARG A 420 -6.81 15.29 2.60
N SER A 421 -5.92 14.36 2.89
CA SER A 421 -5.36 13.46 1.87
C SER A 421 -5.36 12.00 2.31
N SER A 422 -5.52 11.10 1.35
CA SER A 422 -5.24 9.68 1.53
C SER A 422 -3.72 9.42 1.49
N THR A 423 -2.99 9.85 2.53
CA THR A 423 -1.51 9.81 2.58
C THR A 423 -1.01 8.96 3.75
N GLN A 424 0.08 8.20 3.56
CA GLN A 424 0.71 7.46 4.66
C GLN A 424 1.60 8.34 5.55
N VAL A 425 1.90 9.57 5.13
CA VAL A 425 3.02 10.38 5.63
C VAL A 425 2.63 11.86 5.81
N PRO A 426 1.57 12.17 6.58
CA PRO A 426 0.98 13.51 6.64
C PRO A 426 1.97 14.60 7.09
N PHE A 427 2.87 14.31 8.03
CA PHE A 427 3.89 15.26 8.46
C PHE A 427 4.94 15.53 7.38
N HIS A 428 5.28 14.54 6.56
CA HIS A 428 6.17 14.72 5.41
C HIS A 428 5.48 15.50 4.30
N VAL A 429 4.20 15.20 3.99
CA VAL A 429 3.41 16.02 3.05
C VAL A 429 3.44 17.49 3.45
N ARG A 430 3.14 17.81 4.72
CA ARG A 430 3.16 19.20 5.21
C ARG A 430 4.50 19.90 4.96
N ARG A 431 5.61 19.19 5.21
CA ARG A 431 6.97 19.70 5.00
C ARG A 431 7.27 19.90 3.52
N ILE A 432 6.92 18.94 2.67
CA ILE A 432 7.26 18.94 1.24
C ILE A 432 6.42 19.98 0.49
N ILE A 433 5.11 20.09 0.75
CA ILE A 433 4.26 21.05 0.02
C ILE A 433 4.57 22.50 0.37
N ALA A 434 5.01 22.79 1.60
CA ALA A 434 5.22 24.15 2.10
C ALA A 434 6.06 25.05 1.17
N PRO A 435 7.28 24.66 0.76
CA PRO A 435 8.07 25.44 -0.19
C PRO A 435 7.45 25.50 -1.59
N LEU A 436 6.74 24.45 -2.04
CA LEU A 436 6.15 24.40 -3.39
C LEU A 436 5.01 25.41 -3.57
N ILE A 437 4.21 25.62 -2.52
CA ILE A 437 3.07 26.53 -2.54
C ILE A 437 3.39 27.90 -1.91
N GLY A 438 4.63 28.11 -1.46
CA GLY A 438 5.08 29.36 -0.86
C GLY A 438 4.43 29.70 0.49
N LEU A 439 3.98 28.71 1.25
CA LEU A 439 3.36 28.90 2.57
C LEU A 439 4.28 28.39 3.69
N PRO A 440 4.37 29.10 4.84
CA PRO A 440 5.09 28.58 5.99
C PRO A 440 4.34 27.38 6.57
N VAL A 441 5.08 26.38 7.08
CA VAL A 441 4.54 25.13 7.66
C VAL A 441 3.39 25.37 8.65
N LYS A 442 3.46 26.41 9.48
CA LYS A 442 2.42 26.76 10.46
C LYS A 442 1.05 27.11 9.84
N ARG A 443 1.02 27.55 8.57
CA ARG A 443 -0.23 27.86 7.84
C ARG A 443 -0.79 26.65 7.11
N ILE A 444 -0.23 25.46 7.33
CA ILE A 444 -0.65 24.23 6.67
C ILE A 444 -1.02 23.21 7.75
N ARG A 445 -2.16 22.56 7.56
CA ARG A 445 -2.60 21.42 8.37
C ARG A 445 -2.90 20.26 7.44
N VAL A 446 -2.29 19.10 7.69
CA VAL A 446 -2.58 17.88 6.95
C VAL A 446 -3.39 16.95 7.83
N ILE A 447 -4.53 16.49 7.32
CA ILE A 447 -5.45 15.56 7.98
C ILE A 447 -5.46 14.28 7.16
N LYS A 448 -5.19 13.14 7.82
CA LYS A 448 -5.35 11.81 7.23
C LYS A 448 -6.63 11.15 7.74
N PRO A 449 -7.68 11.00 6.92
CA PRO A 449 -8.79 10.08 7.18
C PRO A 449 -8.34 8.62 7.01
N ARG A 450 -9.26 7.65 7.13
CA ARG A 450 -8.93 6.27 6.78
C ARG A 450 -8.47 6.19 5.32
N ILE A 451 -7.59 5.24 5.05
CA ILE A 451 -7.01 5.02 3.72
C ILE A 451 -7.44 3.66 3.23
N GLY A 452 -7.95 3.55 2.01
CA GLY A 452 -8.36 2.29 1.38
C GLY A 452 -7.18 1.49 0.82
N GLY A 453 -6.16 1.28 1.64
CA GLY A 453 -4.89 0.63 1.30
C GLY A 453 -3.84 1.60 0.75
N GLY A 454 -2.60 1.42 1.19
CA GLY A 454 -1.46 2.23 0.72
C GLY A 454 -0.31 1.41 0.16
N PHE A 455 0.06 0.29 0.79
CA PHE A 455 1.09 -0.66 0.33
C PHE A 455 2.45 -0.03 -0.05
N GLY A 456 2.74 1.19 0.40
CA GLY A 456 3.89 2.01 -0.01
C GLY A 456 3.55 3.08 -1.06
N GLY A 457 2.54 2.89 -1.90
CA GLY A 457 2.19 3.83 -2.99
C GLY A 457 1.70 5.19 -2.50
N LYS A 458 1.12 5.23 -1.29
CA LYS A 458 0.69 6.45 -0.60
C LYS A 458 1.78 7.06 0.29
N GLN A 459 3.02 6.55 0.26
CA GLN A 459 4.16 7.13 0.96
C GLN A 459 4.65 8.43 0.29
N GLU A 460 4.07 8.81 -0.85
CA GLU A 460 4.52 9.97 -1.62
C GLU A 460 3.48 11.08 -1.68
N MET A 461 3.96 12.29 -1.94
CA MET A 461 3.13 13.44 -2.28
C MET A 461 2.83 13.42 -3.79
N LEU A 462 1.56 13.18 -4.15
CA LEU A 462 1.15 12.95 -5.53
C LEU A 462 0.08 13.91 -6.04
N LEU A 463 -0.84 14.33 -5.18
CA LEU A 463 -1.93 15.24 -5.54
C LEU A 463 -1.97 16.50 -4.67
N GLU A 464 -1.30 16.46 -3.52
CA GLU A 464 -1.44 17.45 -2.48
C GLU A 464 -0.91 18.82 -2.91
N ASP A 465 0.19 18.88 -3.66
CA ASP A 465 0.73 20.12 -4.21
C ASP A 465 -0.20 20.70 -5.29
N LEU A 466 -0.66 19.87 -6.23
CA LEU A 466 -1.56 20.28 -7.32
C LEU A 466 -2.90 20.81 -6.78
N CYS A 467 -3.50 20.08 -5.85
CA CYS A 467 -4.77 20.44 -5.23
C CYS A 467 -4.64 21.75 -4.45
N SER A 468 -3.54 21.90 -3.71
CA SER A 468 -3.22 23.13 -2.98
C SER A 468 -3.07 24.34 -3.89
N HIS A 469 -2.36 24.22 -5.02
CA HIS A 469 -2.21 25.29 -6.00
C HIS A 469 -3.56 25.73 -6.58
N LEU A 470 -4.47 24.80 -6.88
CA LEU A 470 -5.82 25.12 -7.34
C LEU A 470 -6.65 25.84 -6.26
N THR A 471 -6.58 25.41 -5.01
CA THR A 471 -7.26 26.10 -3.89
C THR A 471 -6.73 27.50 -3.66
N ILE A 472 -5.41 27.70 -3.77
CA ILE A 472 -4.79 29.01 -3.68
C ILE A 472 -5.24 29.91 -4.83
N ALA A 473 -5.23 29.40 -6.07
CA ALA A 473 -5.59 30.19 -7.25
C ALA A 473 -7.09 30.55 -7.30
N THR A 474 -7.97 29.68 -6.79
CA THR A 474 -9.42 29.87 -6.85
C THR A 474 -10.02 30.51 -5.60
N GLY A 475 -9.32 30.41 -4.45
CA GLY A 475 -9.87 30.77 -3.14
C GLY A 475 -11.01 29.86 -2.68
N ARG A 476 -11.25 28.72 -3.35
CA ARG A 476 -12.35 27.79 -3.08
C ARG A 476 -11.80 26.42 -2.69
N PRO A 477 -12.57 25.59 -1.96
CA PRO A 477 -12.21 24.20 -1.74
C PRO A 477 -12.04 23.44 -3.05
N VAL A 478 -11.02 22.60 -3.17
CA VAL A 478 -10.78 21.78 -4.37
C VAL A 478 -10.62 20.32 -3.97
N ARG A 479 -11.22 19.43 -4.74
CA ARG A 479 -11.08 17.97 -4.65
C ARG A 479 -10.38 17.44 -5.89
N MET A 480 -9.30 16.71 -5.72
CA MET A 480 -8.66 15.90 -6.75
C MET A 480 -8.77 14.42 -6.40
N PHE A 481 -9.08 13.60 -7.39
CA PHE A 481 -9.23 12.15 -7.24
C PHE A 481 -8.75 11.47 -8.51
N ASN A 482 -7.74 10.62 -8.40
CA ASN A 482 -7.22 9.89 -9.55
C ASN A 482 -8.24 8.87 -10.05
N SER A 483 -8.43 8.82 -11.36
CA SER A 483 -8.98 7.65 -12.02
C SER A 483 -8.03 6.46 -11.85
N ARG A 484 -8.56 5.24 -12.04
CA ARG A 484 -7.72 4.04 -12.03
C ARG A 484 -6.62 4.08 -13.10
N LYS A 485 -6.87 4.69 -14.26
CA LYS A 485 -5.84 4.84 -15.29
C LYS A 485 -4.68 5.71 -14.79
N GLU A 486 -4.98 6.85 -14.17
CA GLU A 486 -3.98 7.76 -13.59
C GLU A 486 -3.19 7.10 -12.46
N GLU A 487 -3.83 6.26 -11.64
CA GLU A 487 -3.09 5.43 -10.67
C GLU A 487 -1.99 4.60 -11.35
N PHE A 488 -2.26 4.00 -12.51
CA PHE A 488 -1.29 3.15 -13.18
C PHE A 488 -0.15 3.90 -13.88
N ILE A 489 -0.38 5.12 -14.36
CA ILE A 489 0.59 5.85 -15.21
C ILE A 489 1.26 7.04 -14.51
N SER A 490 0.63 7.62 -13.48
CA SER A 490 1.07 8.87 -12.85
C SER A 490 1.42 8.73 -11.37
N THR A 491 1.25 7.54 -10.79
CA THR A 491 1.66 7.26 -9.40
C THR A 491 2.98 6.49 -9.35
N ARG A 492 3.11 5.50 -8.47
CA ARG A 492 4.36 4.81 -8.20
C ARG A 492 4.24 3.32 -8.45
N THR A 493 5.36 2.72 -8.82
CA THR A 493 5.50 1.27 -8.94
C THR A 493 6.57 0.75 -8.00
N ARG A 494 6.67 -0.57 -7.84
CA ARG A 494 7.91 -1.19 -7.37
C ARG A 494 9.03 -0.93 -8.38
N HIS A 495 10.25 -0.70 -7.88
CA HIS A 495 11.46 -0.70 -8.71
C HIS A 495 11.71 -2.09 -9.30
N PRO A 496 11.70 -2.26 -10.63
CA PRO A 496 12.15 -3.50 -11.23
C PRO A 496 13.67 -3.60 -11.12
N HIS A 497 14.14 -4.84 -11.01
CA HIS A 497 15.55 -5.15 -10.79
C HIS A 497 16.06 -6.17 -11.79
N LYS A 498 17.30 -5.99 -12.22
CA LYS A 498 18.16 -7.06 -12.73
C LYS A 498 19.17 -7.41 -11.64
N ILE A 499 19.13 -8.65 -11.19
CA ILE A 499 19.82 -9.12 -9.99
C ILE A 499 20.81 -10.20 -10.40
N HIS A 500 22.09 -10.01 -10.12
CA HIS A 500 23.11 -11.01 -10.37
C HIS A 500 23.80 -11.41 -9.06
N TYR A 501 23.65 -12.67 -8.68
CA TYR A 501 24.32 -13.26 -7.54
C TYR A 501 25.48 -14.14 -8.00
N LYS A 502 26.59 -14.04 -7.26
CA LYS A 502 27.70 -14.97 -7.29
C LYS A 502 27.95 -15.50 -5.89
N VAL A 503 27.90 -16.82 -5.70
CA VAL A 503 27.90 -17.48 -4.39
C VAL A 503 29.04 -18.50 -4.34
N GLY A 504 29.94 -18.36 -3.36
CA GLY A 504 31.04 -19.29 -3.09
C GLY A 504 30.67 -20.25 -1.97
N VAL A 505 30.75 -21.55 -2.25
CA VAL A 505 30.45 -22.62 -1.28
C VAL A 505 31.72 -23.40 -0.96
N LYS A 506 31.96 -23.62 0.33
CA LYS A 506 33.05 -24.45 0.84
C LYS A 506 32.54 -25.30 2.01
N ASP A 507 32.83 -26.60 2.00
CA ASP A 507 32.35 -27.54 3.03
C ASP A 507 30.81 -27.46 3.25
N ASN A 508 30.06 -27.30 2.15
CA ASN A 508 28.59 -27.06 2.13
C ASN A 508 28.12 -25.78 2.85
N LEU A 509 29.01 -24.85 3.16
CA LEU A 509 28.69 -23.54 3.73
C LEU A 509 28.96 -22.43 2.72
N VAL A 510 28.09 -21.42 2.71
CA VAL A 510 28.28 -20.19 1.95
C VAL A 510 29.35 -19.35 2.64
N THR A 511 30.46 -19.10 1.96
CA THR A 511 31.62 -18.40 2.52
C THR A 511 31.87 -17.04 1.86
N ALA A 512 31.34 -16.85 0.65
CA ALA A 512 31.41 -15.60 -0.09
C ALA A 512 30.12 -15.37 -0.88
N ILE A 513 29.68 -14.10 -0.97
CA ILE A 513 28.58 -13.71 -1.84
C ILE A 513 28.84 -12.33 -2.46
N GLU A 514 28.52 -12.18 -3.73
CA GLU A 514 28.51 -10.91 -4.43
C GLU A 514 27.14 -10.69 -5.05
N LEU A 515 26.60 -9.50 -4.86
CA LEU A 515 25.35 -9.04 -5.46
C LEU A 515 25.65 -7.83 -6.34
N ARG A 516 25.43 -7.99 -7.65
CA ARG A 516 25.38 -6.89 -8.60
C ARG A 516 23.93 -6.60 -8.97
N LEU A 517 23.52 -5.35 -8.81
CA LEU A 517 22.13 -4.93 -8.95
C LEU A 517 22.01 -3.74 -9.90
N ILE A 518 21.16 -3.87 -10.91
CA ILE A 518 20.69 -2.72 -11.69
C ILE A 518 19.22 -2.49 -11.36
N GLY A 519 18.91 -1.34 -10.77
CA GLY A 519 17.55 -0.95 -10.44
C GLY A 519 17.03 0.17 -11.32
N ASP A 520 15.76 0.09 -11.72
CA ASP A 520 15.10 1.16 -12.47
C ASP A 520 14.18 1.99 -11.56
N THR A 521 14.35 3.31 -11.58
CA THR A 521 13.52 4.27 -10.81
C THR A 521 12.41 4.92 -11.64
N GLY A 522 12.30 4.58 -12.92
CA GLY A 522 11.46 5.30 -13.87
C GLY A 522 11.96 6.73 -14.05
N ALA A 523 11.04 7.63 -14.34
CA ALA A 523 11.37 8.99 -14.77
C ALA A 523 11.85 9.94 -13.65
N TYR A 524 11.77 9.53 -12.38
CA TYR A 524 12.17 10.35 -11.22
C TYR A 524 12.78 9.49 -10.11
N GLY A 525 13.70 10.08 -9.34
CA GLY A 525 14.63 9.41 -8.43
C GLY A 525 14.13 9.22 -7.00
N SER A 526 12.83 9.41 -6.76
CA SER A 526 12.23 9.16 -5.45
C SER A 526 12.49 7.72 -4.99
N HIS A 527 12.95 7.56 -3.76
CA HIS A 527 13.30 6.27 -3.16
C HIS A 527 14.41 5.47 -3.87
N ALA A 528 15.06 6.04 -4.90
CA ALA A 528 16.06 5.35 -5.71
C ALA A 528 17.24 4.83 -4.86
N LEU A 529 17.77 5.62 -3.93
CA LEU A 529 18.87 5.20 -3.07
C LEU A 529 18.43 4.16 -2.03
N THR A 530 17.35 4.47 -1.30
CA THR A 530 16.99 3.73 -0.08
C THR A 530 16.38 2.36 -0.39
N VAL A 531 15.62 2.21 -1.47
CA VAL A 531 15.08 0.89 -1.88
C VAL A 531 16.22 -0.07 -2.23
N GLN A 532 17.22 0.42 -2.96
CA GLN A 532 18.31 -0.39 -3.49
C GLN A 532 19.30 -0.76 -2.39
N MET A 533 19.56 0.17 -1.47
CA MET A 533 20.29 -0.11 -0.25
C MET A 533 19.59 -1.19 0.59
N VAL A 534 18.28 -1.08 0.87
CA VAL A 534 17.56 -2.09 1.66
C VAL A 534 17.53 -3.43 0.93
N GLY A 535 17.36 -3.42 -0.39
CA GLY A 535 17.51 -4.60 -1.24
C GLY A 535 18.86 -5.28 -1.00
N GLY A 536 19.97 -4.59 -1.28
CA GLY A 536 21.30 -5.13 -1.11
C GLY A 536 21.59 -5.60 0.32
N PHE A 537 21.19 -4.80 1.32
CA PHE A 537 21.39 -5.15 2.72
C PHE A 537 20.67 -6.44 3.08
N LYS A 538 19.37 -6.57 2.76
CA LYS A 538 18.59 -7.77 3.11
C LYS A 538 18.90 -8.98 2.22
N GLY A 539 19.26 -8.77 0.95
CA GLY A 539 19.69 -9.82 0.04
C GLY A 539 20.98 -10.51 0.50
N LEU A 540 21.93 -9.73 1.01
CA LEU A 540 23.24 -10.23 1.46
C LEU A 540 23.25 -10.72 2.92
N THR A 541 22.28 -10.30 3.73
CA THR A 541 22.24 -10.61 5.17
C THR A 541 21.38 -11.84 5.49
N LEU A 542 20.51 -12.33 4.60
CA LEU A 542 19.70 -13.52 4.90
C LEU A 542 20.59 -14.76 5.20
N TYR A 543 21.63 -14.97 4.40
CA TYR A 543 22.62 -16.03 4.56
C TYR A 543 23.97 -15.54 5.10
N ASN A 544 24.11 -14.22 5.27
CA ASN A 544 25.13 -13.50 6.04
C ASN A 544 26.58 -14.04 5.98
N PRO A 545 27.16 -14.40 4.81
CA PRO A 545 28.54 -14.85 4.79
C PRO A 545 29.50 -13.68 5.14
N PRO A 546 30.61 -13.97 5.83
CA PRO A 546 31.52 -12.94 6.33
C PRO A 546 32.29 -12.19 5.24
N ASN A 547 32.32 -12.73 4.01
CA ASN A 547 32.92 -12.10 2.85
C ASN A 547 31.81 -11.75 1.86
N SER A 548 31.43 -10.47 1.80
CA SER A 548 30.31 -10.02 0.98
C SER A 548 30.64 -8.76 0.21
N ARG A 549 30.16 -8.67 -1.03
CA ARG A 549 30.28 -7.48 -1.90
C ARG A 549 28.93 -7.09 -2.48
N PHE A 550 28.63 -5.79 -2.45
CA PHE A 550 27.46 -5.19 -3.08
C PHE A 550 27.90 -4.11 -4.06
N ILE A 551 27.39 -4.19 -5.29
CA ILE A 551 27.57 -3.16 -6.32
C ILE A 551 26.20 -2.88 -6.93
N CYS A 552 25.76 -1.64 -6.91
CA CYS A 552 24.47 -1.26 -7.46
C CYS A 552 24.52 0.04 -8.25
N ASP A 553 23.95 0.00 -9.45
CA ASP A 553 23.60 1.19 -10.23
C ASP A 553 22.08 1.30 -10.30
N THR A 554 21.55 2.46 -9.92
CA THR A 554 20.13 2.77 -10.12
C THR A 554 19.98 3.76 -11.26
N VAL A 555 19.09 3.47 -12.20
CA VAL A 555 18.96 4.22 -13.44
C VAL A 555 17.60 4.87 -13.60
N TYR A 556 17.60 6.02 -14.27
CA TYR A 556 16.40 6.62 -14.83
C TYR A 556 15.98 5.89 -16.10
N THR A 557 14.66 5.76 -16.29
CA THR A 557 14.05 5.35 -17.57
C THR A 557 12.80 6.21 -17.83
N ASN A 558 12.32 6.30 -19.06
CA ASN A 558 11.09 7.02 -19.41
C ASN A 558 9.80 6.23 -19.10
N THR A 559 9.86 5.32 -18.13
CA THR A 559 8.70 4.58 -17.63
C THR A 559 8.10 5.28 -16.41
N ALA A 560 6.90 4.86 -15.99
CA ALA A 560 6.27 5.40 -14.78
C ALA A 560 7.24 5.37 -13.58
N PRO A 561 7.31 6.44 -12.77
CA PRO A 561 8.22 6.52 -11.64
C PRO A 561 8.01 5.37 -10.66
N ALA A 562 9.10 4.82 -10.15
CA ALA A 562 9.07 3.86 -9.07
C ALA A 562 9.13 4.57 -7.71
N GLY A 563 8.77 3.84 -6.66
CA GLY A 563 8.79 4.34 -5.30
C GLY A 563 8.65 3.21 -4.28
N ALA A 564 8.20 3.56 -3.09
CA ALA A 564 8.01 2.59 -2.02
C ALA A 564 6.94 1.54 -2.37
N PHE A 565 7.24 0.26 -2.15
CA PHE A 565 6.27 -0.85 -2.19
C PHE A 565 6.54 -1.77 -1.00
N ARG A 566 5.51 -2.29 -0.33
CA ARG A 566 5.60 -3.31 0.75
C ARG A 566 6.70 -4.35 0.48
N GLY A 567 7.66 -4.43 1.40
CA GLY A 567 8.88 -5.24 1.28
C GLY A 567 10.13 -4.46 0.85
N TYR A 568 9.96 -3.32 0.16
CA TYR A 568 10.95 -2.26 -0.02
C TYR A 568 12.37 -2.74 -0.40
N GLY A 569 12.53 -3.25 -1.62
CA GLY A 569 13.80 -3.79 -2.12
C GLY A 569 14.08 -5.22 -1.67
N SER A 570 13.85 -5.51 -0.38
CA SER A 570 14.13 -6.81 0.25
C SER A 570 13.49 -7.99 -0.46
N MET A 571 12.24 -7.84 -0.93
CA MET A 571 11.50 -8.94 -1.56
C MET A 571 12.04 -9.29 -2.95
N GLN A 572 12.59 -8.31 -3.66
CA GLN A 572 13.21 -8.56 -4.95
C GLN A 572 14.49 -9.38 -4.79
N GLU A 573 15.34 -8.96 -3.85
CA GLU A 573 16.61 -9.66 -3.61
C GLU A 573 16.41 -11.01 -2.93
N GLN A 574 15.42 -11.15 -2.06
CA GLN A 574 15.06 -12.42 -1.43
C GLN A 574 14.51 -13.43 -2.41
N PHE A 575 13.72 -13.01 -3.41
CA PHE A 575 13.32 -13.90 -4.50
C PHE A 575 14.56 -14.53 -5.18
N ALA A 576 15.53 -13.71 -5.56
CA ALA A 576 16.70 -14.16 -6.29
C ALA A 576 17.64 -15.03 -5.42
N VAL A 577 17.92 -14.63 -4.16
CA VAL A 577 18.80 -15.44 -3.29
C VAL A 577 18.11 -16.74 -2.84
N GLU A 578 16.79 -16.75 -2.63
CA GLU A 578 16.08 -17.99 -2.28
C GLU A 578 16.06 -19.01 -3.41
N VAL A 579 16.01 -18.54 -4.67
CA VAL A 579 16.07 -19.40 -5.85
C VAL A 579 17.49 -19.95 -6.03
N ILE A 580 18.53 -19.11 -6.04
CA ILE A 580 19.90 -19.59 -6.25
C ILE A 580 20.34 -20.55 -5.14
N MET A 581 19.91 -20.33 -3.90
CA MET A 581 20.24 -21.24 -2.79
C MET A 581 19.59 -22.61 -2.94
N GLU A 582 18.38 -22.68 -3.50
CA GLU A 582 17.74 -23.95 -3.83
C GLU A 582 18.44 -24.64 -5.02
N GLU A 583 18.79 -23.89 -6.08
CA GLU A 583 19.54 -24.41 -7.23
C GLU A 583 20.93 -24.95 -6.82
N ILE A 584 21.61 -24.28 -5.88
CA ILE A 584 22.89 -24.73 -5.32
C ILE A 584 22.70 -26.04 -4.57
N ALA A 585 21.70 -26.13 -3.68
CA ALA A 585 21.43 -27.35 -2.93
C ALA A 585 21.17 -28.54 -3.88
N GLU A 586 20.36 -28.35 -4.92
CA GLU A 586 20.08 -29.37 -5.93
C GLU A 586 21.34 -29.80 -6.69
N GLN A 587 22.17 -28.86 -7.12
CA GLN A 587 23.43 -29.17 -7.83
C GLN A 587 24.49 -29.86 -6.96
N LEU A 588 24.44 -29.65 -5.65
CA LEU A 588 25.28 -30.33 -4.67
C LEU A 588 24.67 -31.65 -4.17
N GLY A 589 23.42 -31.96 -4.52
CA GLY A 589 22.71 -33.14 -4.03
C GLY A 589 22.34 -33.06 -2.55
N LEU A 590 22.18 -31.84 -2.01
CA LEU A 590 21.80 -31.57 -0.62
C LEU A 590 20.28 -31.38 -0.51
N ASP A 591 19.73 -31.61 0.69
CA ASP A 591 18.36 -31.18 0.97
C ASP A 591 18.33 -29.64 1.05
N PRO A 592 17.43 -28.96 0.32
CA PRO A 592 17.42 -27.50 0.26
C PRO A 592 16.99 -26.87 1.58
N VAL A 593 16.15 -27.53 2.39
CA VAL A 593 15.74 -27.04 3.72
C VAL A 593 16.94 -27.07 4.66
N GLU A 594 17.65 -28.19 4.70
CA GLU A 594 18.85 -28.34 5.53
C GLU A 594 19.97 -27.38 5.10
N PHE A 595 20.20 -27.22 3.80
CA PHE A 595 21.20 -26.30 3.28
C PHE A 595 20.90 -24.84 3.64
N LYS A 596 19.64 -24.39 3.46
CA LYS A 596 19.26 -23.02 3.84
C LYS A 596 19.34 -22.82 5.36
N LEU A 597 18.92 -23.80 6.16
CA LEU A 597 19.02 -23.74 7.62
C LEU A 597 20.47 -23.68 8.13
N ALA A 598 21.39 -24.39 7.49
CA ALA A 598 22.80 -24.35 7.85
C ALA A 598 23.45 -22.98 7.59
N ASN A 599 22.90 -22.20 6.66
CA ASN A 599 23.49 -20.94 6.19
C ASN A 599 22.70 -19.69 6.62
N VAL A 600 21.45 -19.81 7.09
CA VAL A 600 20.66 -18.65 7.50
C VAL A 600 21.32 -17.96 8.72
N ILE A 601 21.28 -16.63 8.75
CA ILE A 601 21.78 -15.83 9.86
C ILE A 601 21.24 -16.34 11.22
N LYS A 602 22.13 -16.45 12.21
CA LYS A 602 21.82 -16.97 13.55
C LYS A 602 21.65 -15.88 14.58
N VAL A 603 20.90 -16.18 15.65
CA VAL A 603 20.78 -15.29 16.80
C VAL A 603 22.16 -15.02 17.39
N GLY A 604 22.46 -13.75 17.65
CA GLY A 604 23.75 -13.26 18.12
C GLY A 604 24.73 -12.88 17.01
N GLU A 605 24.49 -13.27 15.75
CA GLU A 605 25.39 -12.92 14.66
C GLU A 605 25.26 -11.45 14.25
N PRO A 606 26.39 -10.78 13.96
CA PRO A 606 26.37 -9.44 13.42
C PRO A 606 25.86 -9.45 11.97
N MET A 607 25.08 -8.45 11.60
CA MET A 607 24.73 -8.19 10.22
C MET A 607 25.90 -7.46 9.54
N HIS A 608 26.77 -8.21 8.84
CA HIS A 608 28.11 -7.74 8.47
C HIS A 608 28.14 -6.42 7.67
N LEU A 609 27.14 -6.16 6.83
CA LEU A 609 27.05 -4.95 6.00
C LEU A 609 26.28 -3.79 6.64
N ALA A 610 25.72 -3.95 7.84
CA ALA A 610 24.81 -2.98 8.45
C ALA A 610 25.41 -1.57 8.61
N LYS A 611 26.71 -1.49 8.93
CA LYS A 611 27.42 -0.22 9.07
C LYS A 611 27.74 0.46 7.73
N LYS A 612 27.91 -0.32 6.66
CA LYS A 612 28.18 0.20 5.31
C LYS A 612 26.91 0.66 4.59
N LEU A 613 25.76 0.09 4.94
CA LEU A 613 24.48 0.31 4.25
C LEU A 613 23.51 1.10 5.15
N GLY A 614 23.78 2.41 5.33
CA GLY A 614 23.07 3.29 6.27
C GLY A 614 22.08 4.31 5.67
N GLU A 615 21.54 4.10 4.46
CA GLU A 615 20.69 5.06 3.72
C GLU A 615 21.41 6.37 3.33
N GLY A 616 22.58 6.26 2.68
CA GLY A 616 23.36 7.44 2.23
C GLY A 616 24.21 8.10 3.33
N ARG A 617 24.28 7.47 4.50
CA ARG A 617 25.15 7.81 5.64
C ARG A 617 25.78 6.53 6.18
N GLU A 618 26.73 6.68 7.10
CA GLU A 618 27.22 5.54 7.87
C GLU A 618 26.07 4.92 8.66
N GLY A 619 25.95 3.59 8.57
CA GLY A 619 24.94 2.82 9.28
C GLY A 619 25.33 2.53 10.73
N PHE A 620 24.55 1.69 11.38
CA PHE A 620 24.76 1.26 12.76
C PHE A 620 25.08 -0.23 12.80
N ASP A 621 25.92 -0.63 13.76
CA ASP A 621 26.12 -2.03 14.09
C ASP A 621 24.78 -2.64 14.51
N GLN A 622 24.45 -3.77 13.88
CA GLN A 622 23.20 -4.50 14.09
C GLN A 622 23.52 -5.99 14.19
N ALA A 623 22.72 -6.71 14.98
CA ALA A 623 22.82 -8.15 15.14
C ALA A 623 21.41 -8.76 15.19
N MET A 624 21.30 -10.05 14.89
CA MET A 624 20.06 -10.78 15.07
C MET A 624 19.83 -11.04 16.55
N ASN A 625 19.02 -10.22 17.23
CA ASN A 625 18.83 -10.35 18.67
C ASN A 625 17.86 -11.48 19.06
N THR A 626 16.87 -11.76 18.21
CA THR A 626 15.83 -12.77 18.44
C THR A 626 15.48 -13.41 17.11
N GLY A 627 15.19 -14.71 17.09
CA GLY A 627 14.78 -15.41 15.88
C GLY A 627 14.17 -16.75 16.23
N ALA A 628 13.32 -17.26 15.33
CA ALA A 628 12.70 -18.57 15.43
C ALA A 628 12.67 -19.25 14.05
N HIS A 629 13.77 -19.11 13.29
CA HIS A 629 13.85 -19.59 11.91
C HIS A 629 13.73 -21.11 11.84
N GLU A 630 14.45 -21.82 12.72
CA GLU A 630 14.47 -23.28 12.79
C GLU A 630 13.08 -23.83 13.12
N GLU A 631 12.42 -23.24 14.11
CA GLU A 631 11.07 -23.59 14.55
C GLU A 631 10.03 -23.28 13.48
N ALA A 632 10.06 -22.08 12.88
CA ALA A 632 9.13 -21.69 11.84
C ALA A 632 9.25 -22.59 10.59
N ILE A 633 10.47 -22.97 10.22
CA ILE A 633 10.74 -23.88 9.11
C ILE A 633 10.26 -25.30 9.45
N ALA A 634 10.53 -25.80 10.65
CA ALA A 634 10.06 -27.11 11.09
C ALA A 634 8.52 -27.20 11.11
N ILE A 635 7.85 -26.20 11.69
CA ILE A 635 6.38 -26.09 11.70
C ILE A 635 5.85 -26.04 10.27
N GLY A 636 6.40 -25.17 9.42
CA GLY A 636 5.97 -25.01 8.03
C GLY A 636 6.15 -26.29 7.20
N ALA A 637 7.29 -26.97 7.34
CA ALA A 637 7.58 -28.22 6.65
C ALA A 637 6.62 -29.33 7.07
N LYS A 638 6.30 -29.44 8.37
CA LYS A 638 5.35 -30.41 8.90
C LYS A 638 3.91 -30.09 8.49
N ALA A 639 3.49 -28.84 8.64
CA ALA A 639 2.14 -28.37 8.29
C ALA A 639 1.83 -28.57 6.80
N THR A 640 2.85 -28.51 5.95
CA THR A 640 2.70 -28.68 4.50
C THR A 640 3.03 -30.08 3.99
N ASP A 641 3.50 -31.00 4.85
CA ASP A 641 4.02 -32.33 4.46
C ASP A 641 5.11 -32.23 3.37
N PHE A 642 6.03 -31.26 3.55
CA PHE A 642 6.93 -30.76 2.51
C PHE A 642 7.76 -31.87 1.84
N HIS A 643 8.50 -32.65 2.61
CA HIS A 643 9.42 -33.65 2.06
C HIS A 643 8.69 -34.81 1.36
N ASN A 644 7.55 -35.25 1.87
CA ASN A 644 6.76 -36.30 1.22
C ASN A 644 6.14 -35.79 -0.08
N LYS A 645 5.59 -34.57 -0.09
CA LYS A 645 5.08 -33.93 -1.32
C LYS A 645 6.20 -33.71 -2.34
N ARG A 646 7.39 -33.26 -1.93
CA ARG A 646 8.55 -33.10 -2.84
C ARG A 646 8.91 -34.44 -3.50
N LYS A 647 8.98 -35.54 -2.73
CA LYS A 647 9.20 -36.89 -3.26
C LYS A 647 8.09 -37.34 -4.21
N LEU A 648 6.83 -37.13 -3.82
CA LEU A 648 5.66 -37.47 -4.64
C LEU A 648 5.64 -36.72 -5.96
N TYR A 649 6.09 -35.46 -5.97
CA TYR A 649 6.00 -34.55 -7.11
C TYR A 649 7.18 -34.63 -8.09
N ALA A 650 8.28 -35.29 -7.72
CA ALA A 650 9.54 -35.28 -8.48
C ALA A 650 9.45 -35.83 -9.91
N ASN A 651 8.60 -36.84 -10.16
CA ASN A 651 8.57 -37.58 -11.43
C ASN A 651 7.18 -37.61 -12.09
N GLN A 652 6.39 -36.55 -11.91
CA GLN A 652 5.04 -36.48 -12.47
C GLN A 652 5.05 -36.35 -14.01
N ILE A 653 4.16 -37.11 -14.66
CA ILE A 653 3.90 -37.07 -16.11
C ILE A 653 2.50 -36.51 -16.37
N GLY A 654 2.32 -35.83 -17.51
CA GLY A 654 1.03 -35.24 -17.92
C GLY A 654 1.05 -33.71 -18.01
N GLU A 655 -0.08 -33.15 -18.43
CA GLU A 655 -0.22 -31.71 -18.72
C GLU A 655 -0.30 -30.85 -17.44
N ILE A 656 -0.86 -31.40 -16.36
CA ILE A 656 -0.94 -30.75 -15.05
C ILE A 656 0.03 -31.44 -14.09
N ARG A 657 1.00 -30.68 -13.58
CA ARG A 657 2.00 -31.13 -12.61
C ARG A 657 1.97 -30.24 -11.38
N LYS A 658 2.14 -30.84 -10.21
CA LYS A 658 2.22 -30.11 -8.93
C LYS A 658 3.67 -29.87 -8.54
N GLY A 659 3.93 -28.75 -7.86
CA GLY A 659 5.22 -28.45 -7.26
C GLY A 659 5.02 -28.01 -5.82
N ILE A 660 6.07 -28.15 -5.01
CA ILE A 660 6.12 -27.58 -3.67
C ILE A 660 7.50 -26.94 -3.49
N GLY A 661 7.52 -25.70 -3.02
CA GLY A 661 8.73 -24.93 -2.74
C GLY A 661 8.60 -24.26 -1.39
N PHE A 662 9.72 -23.83 -0.84
CA PHE A 662 9.75 -23.07 0.41
C PHE A 662 10.76 -21.93 0.27
N ALA A 663 10.51 -20.87 1.01
CA ALA A 663 11.38 -19.71 1.05
C ALA A 663 11.53 -19.23 2.49
N VAL A 664 12.74 -18.81 2.85
CA VAL A 664 13.02 -18.08 4.09
C VAL A 664 13.14 -16.61 3.76
N VAL A 665 12.44 -15.77 4.51
CA VAL A 665 12.42 -14.32 4.30
C VAL A 665 12.52 -13.60 5.63
N PHE A 666 13.14 -12.43 5.63
CA PHE A 666 13.19 -11.55 6.80
C PHE A 666 13.21 -10.09 6.38
N HIS A 667 12.71 -9.20 7.22
CA HIS A 667 12.71 -7.76 6.94
C HIS A 667 12.92 -6.98 8.23
N GLY A 668 13.44 -5.75 8.11
CA GLY A 668 13.59 -4.86 9.26
C GLY A 668 12.27 -4.21 9.65
N SER A 669 12.14 -3.88 10.94
CA SER A 669 11.06 -3.03 11.47
C SER A 669 11.66 -1.72 11.97
N GLY A 670 11.36 -0.62 11.27
CA GLY A 670 11.93 0.69 11.51
C GLY A 670 13.30 0.92 10.88
N ILE A 671 13.70 2.18 10.82
CA ILE A 671 14.98 2.63 10.27
C ILE A 671 15.92 3.04 11.42
N ALA A 672 17.04 2.32 11.53
CA ALA A 672 18.02 2.51 12.61
C ALA A 672 18.52 3.97 12.69
N GLY A 673 18.41 4.58 13.87
CA GLY A 673 18.88 5.94 14.13
C GLY A 673 18.20 7.03 13.29
N LEU A 674 17.00 6.78 12.75
CA LEU A 674 16.24 7.74 11.94
C LEU A 674 14.76 7.81 12.33
N ASP A 675 14.14 6.64 12.53
CA ASP A 675 12.73 6.56 12.86
C ASP A 675 12.46 7.02 14.29
N MET A 676 11.37 7.75 14.44
CA MET A 676 10.98 8.38 15.70
C MET A 676 9.48 8.62 15.68
N ALA A 677 8.87 8.44 16.85
CA ALA A 677 7.45 8.65 17.08
C ALA A 677 7.25 9.27 18.46
N ALA A 678 6.09 9.87 18.65
CA ALA A 678 5.64 10.38 19.92
C ALA A 678 4.14 10.06 20.09
N ALA A 679 3.71 10.01 21.35
CA ALA A 679 2.32 9.81 21.73
C ALA A 679 1.95 10.80 22.83
N THR A 680 0.66 11.11 22.96
CA THR A 680 0.11 11.86 24.08
C THR A 680 -1.14 11.15 24.57
N LEU A 681 -1.17 10.84 25.85
CA LEU A 681 -2.32 10.22 26.49
C LEU A 681 -2.95 11.22 27.46
N LYS A 682 -4.26 11.45 27.31
CA LYS A 682 -5.04 12.32 28.19
C LYS A 682 -6.20 11.54 28.79
N MET A 683 -6.28 11.48 30.11
CA MET A 683 -7.48 10.98 30.81
C MET A 683 -8.63 11.99 30.69
N ASN A 684 -9.85 11.46 30.56
CA ASN A 684 -11.09 12.22 30.52
C ASN A 684 -11.83 12.10 31.87
N ASP A 685 -12.84 12.95 32.07
CA ASP A 685 -13.55 13.07 33.35
C ASP A 685 -14.36 11.81 33.71
N ASP A 686 -14.64 10.95 32.73
CA ASP A 686 -15.34 9.66 32.88
C ASP A 686 -14.39 8.47 33.09
N GLY A 687 -13.07 8.70 33.12
CA GLY A 687 -12.04 7.67 33.23
C GLY A 687 -11.61 7.05 31.90
N SER A 688 -12.19 7.45 30.77
CA SER A 688 -11.68 7.09 29.44
C SER A 688 -10.41 7.87 29.08
N PHE A 689 -9.74 7.49 27.99
CA PHE A 689 -8.50 8.12 27.55
C PHE A 689 -8.56 8.56 26.09
N ASN A 690 -8.09 9.77 25.80
CA ASN A 690 -7.74 10.17 24.45
C ASN A 690 -6.27 9.80 24.18
N LEU A 691 -6.04 8.89 23.24
CA LEU A 691 -4.71 8.52 22.76
C LEU A 691 -4.43 9.24 21.44
N LEU A 692 -3.52 10.22 21.47
CA LEU A 692 -3.14 11.02 20.31
C LEU A 692 -1.80 10.52 19.76
N VAL A 693 -1.79 10.09 18.50
CA VAL A 693 -0.62 9.49 17.85
C VAL A 693 -0.45 10.03 16.42
N GLY A 694 0.78 10.31 16.01
CA GLY A 694 1.05 10.70 14.63
C GLY A 694 0.93 9.52 13.64
N ALA A 695 1.09 8.29 14.15
CA ALA A 695 1.09 7.04 13.40
C ALA A 695 -0.11 6.89 12.47
N THR A 696 0.13 6.45 11.23
CA THR A 696 -0.91 6.30 10.20
C THR A 696 -1.42 4.86 10.12
N ASP A 697 -2.73 4.66 10.31
CA ASP A 697 -3.35 3.36 10.00
C ASP A 697 -3.76 3.25 8.53
N LEU A 698 -3.15 2.32 7.81
CA LEU A 698 -3.42 2.00 6.41
C LEU A 698 -4.60 1.03 6.22
N GLY A 699 -5.18 0.55 7.32
CA GLY A 699 -6.02 -0.64 7.37
C GLY A 699 -5.38 -1.81 8.10
N THR A 700 -4.11 -1.71 8.48
CA THR A 700 -3.37 -2.76 9.20
C THR A 700 -3.79 -2.88 10.66
N GLY A 701 -4.56 -1.91 11.18
CA GLY A 701 -5.08 -1.93 12.54
C GLY A 701 -4.15 -1.31 13.58
N SER A 702 -3.26 -0.39 13.16
CA SER A 702 -2.35 0.26 14.09
C SER A 702 -3.07 1.02 15.19
N ASP A 703 -4.22 1.63 14.91
CA ASP A 703 -4.99 2.35 15.93
C ASP A 703 -5.40 1.38 17.07
N THR A 704 -5.84 0.15 16.74
CA THR A 704 -6.15 -0.90 17.72
C THR A 704 -4.90 -1.39 18.46
N ILE A 705 -3.82 -1.67 17.72
CA ILE A 705 -2.56 -2.18 18.32
C ILE A 705 -2.02 -1.17 19.34
N LEU A 706 -2.03 0.12 19.01
CA LEU A 706 -1.56 1.18 19.90
C LEU A 706 -2.49 1.33 21.11
N ALA A 707 -3.80 1.19 20.94
CA ALA A 707 -4.74 1.15 22.06
C ALA A 707 -4.52 -0.07 22.97
N GLN A 708 -4.26 -1.26 22.41
CA GLN A 708 -3.91 -2.47 23.16
C GLN A 708 -2.64 -2.29 23.98
N ILE A 709 -1.62 -1.64 23.43
CA ILE A 709 -0.37 -1.35 24.16
C ILE A 709 -0.64 -0.41 25.34
N ALA A 710 -1.46 0.63 25.15
CA ALA A 710 -1.83 1.53 26.24
C ALA A 710 -2.69 0.82 27.31
N ALA A 711 -3.65 0.00 26.87
CA ALA A 711 -4.51 -0.83 27.70
C ALA A 711 -3.72 -1.79 28.58
N GLU A 712 -2.73 -2.48 28.01
CA GLU A 712 -1.84 -3.38 28.73
C GLU A 712 -1.06 -2.67 29.85
N VAL A 713 -0.54 -1.46 29.56
CA VAL A 713 0.23 -0.69 30.54
C VAL A 713 -0.65 -0.15 31.67
N LEU A 714 -1.89 0.24 31.35
CA LEU A 714 -2.82 0.85 32.32
C LEU A 714 -3.78 -0.14 32.97
N ASP A 715 -3.72 -1.42 32.60
CA ASP A 715 -4.60 -2.50 33.08
C ASP A 715 -6.09 -2.11 32.95
N THR A 716 -6.49 -1.71 31.75
CA THR A 716 -7.85 -1.25 31.47
C THR A 716 -8.32 -1.71 30.08
N PRO A 717 -9.61 -2.02 29.89
CA PRO A 717 -10.14 -2.45 28.60
C PRO A 717 -9.80 -1.52 27.43
N VAL A 718 -9.55 -2.10 26.25
CA VAL A 718 -9.24 -1.35 25.00
C VAL A 718 -10.34 -0.36 24.63
N ASN A 719 -11.60 -0.67 24.94
CA ASN A 719 -12.74 0.20 24.66
C ASN A 719 -12.78 1.50 25.50
N ASN A 720 -11.91 1.64 26.51
CA ASN A 720 -11.73 2.90 27.24
C ASN A 720 -10.87 3.92 26.47
N PHE A 721 -10.30 3.56 25.32
CA PHE A 721 -9.42 4.44 24.54
C PHE A 721 -10.12 5.01 23.30
N ILE A 722 -10.05 6.33 23.14
CA ILE A 722 -10.42 7.07 21.94
C ILE A 722 -9.14 7.46 21.21
N VAL A 723 -8.88 6.83 20.07
CA VAL A 723 -7.65 7.05 19.30
C VAL A 723 -7.84 8.17 18.29
N TYR A 724 -7.00 9.20 18.38
CA TYR A 724 -6.88 10.27 17.39
C TYR A 724 -5.55 10.11 16.66
N SER A 725 -5.61 9.76 15.38
CA SER A 725 -4.41 9.49 14.59
C SER A 725 -4.19 10.48 13.44
N SER A 726 -2.94 10.91 13.27
CA SER A 726 -2.43 11.54 12.04
C SER A 726 -3.11 12.85 11.60
N ASP A 727 -3.26 13.78 12.54
CA ASP A 727 -3.56 15.17 12.26
C ASP A 727 -2.37 16.02 12.68
N THR A 728 -1.75 16.72 11.73
CA THR A 728 -0.45 17.36 11.98
C THR A 728 -0.46 18.51 12.99
N ASP A 729 -1.65 18.94 13.42
CA ASP A 729 -1.82 19.96 14.44
C ASP A 729 -2.15 19.39 15.82
N PHE A 730 -2.96 18.33 15.85
CA PHE A 730 -3.46 17.78 17.11
C PHE A 730 -2.59 16.64 17.62
N THR A 731 -2.03 15.83 16.73
CA THR A 731 -1.25 14.67 17.12
C THR A 731 0.25 14.97 17.12
N PRO A 732 1.02 14.36 18.02
CA PRO A 732 2.47 14.53 18.04
C PRO A 732 3.11 13.94 16.78
N PHE A 733 4.35 14.37 16.49
CA PHE A 733 5.07 13.95 15.28
C PHE A 733 5.27 12.43 15.21
N ASP A 734 5.04 11.89 14.01
CA ASP A 734 5.40 10.54 13.61
C ASP A 734 5.84 10.58 12.15
N LYS A 735 6.68 9.65 11.73
CA LYS A 735 7.15 9.54 10.35
C LYS A 735 6.07 9.09 9.38
N GLY A 736 5.02 8.42 9.87
CA GLY A 736 4.00 7.80 9.06
C GLY A 736 4.18 6.29 8.98
N ALA A 737 3.39 5.64 8.13
CA ALA A 737 3.36 4.18 8.05
C ALA A 737 4.23 3.65 6.91
N TYR A 738 5.48 3.33 7.25
CA TYR A 738 6.43 2.65 6.37
C TYR A 738 7.44 1.82 7.18
N ALA A 739 8.29 1.03 6.51
CA ALA A 739 9.32 0.18 7.11
C ALA A 739 8.82 -0.76 8.24
N SER A 740 7.55 -1.16 8.23
CA SER A 740 6.94 -1.99 9.29
C SER A 740 7.17 -1.42 10.71
N SER A 741 7.28 -0.10 10.84
CA SER A 741 7.81 0.54 12.06
C SER A 741 6.76 0.77 13.14
N THR A 742 5.48 0.94 12.77
CA THR A 742 4.45 1.48 13.67
C THR A 742 4.31 0.75 15.00
N THR A 743 4.23 -0.59 15.00
CA THR A 743 4.08 -1.35 16.24
C THR A 743 5.30 -1.19 17.15
N TYR A 744 6.51 -1.19 16.59
CA TYR A 744 7.74 -1.14 17.38
C TYR A 744 8.11 0.29 17.81
N ILE A 745 8.06 1.24 16.88
CA ILE A 745 8.49 2.62 17.10
C ILE A 745 7.37 3.44 17.75
N SER A 746 6.20 3.51 17.12
CA SER A 746 5.05 4.24 17.67
C SER A 746 4.48 3.53 18.89
N GLY A 747 4.40 2.20 18.88
CA GLY A 747 4.00 1.42 20.07
C GLY A 747 5.00 1.56 21.22
N GLY A 748 6.31 1.62 20.93
CA GLY A 748 7.32 1.96 21.93
C GLY A 748 7.16 3.36 22.52
N ALA A 749 6.64 4.32 21.76
CA ALA A 749 6.31 5.67 22.25
C ALA A 749 5.01 5.70 23.06
N VAL A 750 4.02 4.84 22.76
CA VAL A 750 2.78 4.71 23.56
C VAL A 750 3.04 3.97 24.87
N LYS A 751 3.94 2.98 24.87
CA LYS A 751 4.31 2.22 26.07
C LYS A 751 5.04 3.06 27.12
N LYS A 752 5.81 4.06 26.68
CA LYS A 752 6.56 5.00 27.53
C LYS A 752 5.65 6.08 28.06
#